data_AF-A0A540WGD9-F1
#
_entry.id   AF-A0A540WGD9-F1
#
_cell.length_a   1.000
_cell.length_b   1.000
_cell.length_c   1.000
_cell.angle_alpha   90.00
_cell.angle_beta   90.00
_cell.angle_gamma   90.00
#
_symmetry.space_group_name_H-M   'P 1'
#
loop_
_entity.id
_entity.type
_entity.pdbx_description
1 polymer ?
#
loop_
_entity_poly.entity_id
_entity_poly.type
_entity_poly.pdbx_seq_one_letter_code
_entity_poly.pdbx_strand_id
1 'polypeptide(L)'
;MRSGRDQVRGVVEALARLHATGTPVAWDALFEGTGARRVDLPTYAFQRRRYWPEASGAGAKDATGLGLEAAAHPLLGAAIEVADSDELLFTGRLSLSTHSWLADHTVLGAVVMPSAGFLELAIRAGDQVGAALVEELTLEAPLVLGAGPGVRLQVLVSQPAASGDRGVVIHSRPEGAADEPWTRHASGVLATDGPADGADLTQWPPAGAEPVDLDGCYQRLADSGFAYGPAFQGLQAVWRLGDTVFAEVALPEQIASQARSFALHPALLEAALQPVSLLTTGDGEGRRGLPFSWSGVSLGAAGATSLRVRLTPAGPETLSLAIADGTGRSLATVESLALRPVRAEQLAAAGSPAQQSLLELTWVPLPVSDETAPDVVGSWVTVGGAEAVRLAQAARTATPARSTEGLVVVPDLAALGEQVAAAGRVPELVLLPVPATHAPDAPIAAAATAAVGWATEAVQAWLADERLAGARLVFVACGAVTTGAADGAVDAVGAAVVGLVRAAQAGNPGRFGILDLADEPFDGIVAAALLTADEPQLAVRAGTVLAPRLARVPARAADAPGPALASEGTVLVTNASGALGREVAKELVAAHGARHLLLVVTGKRDLADEHELAAAGDLDSAVAAELPGAGVLVSRAVCDLTDRTALDRLLQDIPAEHPLTAVVHLPGAEGPGAVAEQAAEAAQRHLESQIAAAENLDLATRGTELSSFVVFSATAGTLGCSDRAGAGVVGAFLDALAHLRRAAGLAATSLGWELSTGTDRTMPEPWTAWLGARDELGLLGAAIGSGLPTVLALRLRAKSRAASDHSTTVPALLRGLVRATSRRAASAGTVPTVEDLGQRLAGLPQSEWPAVLTDVVCGQAAAVLGHGAGDAVEAEKGFIEQGFDSLTAVELRNRLNDATGLRLPSTLVFDYATPAALVQGLSAELAAQGPAGLAGGPAVRQPSGSAAVGTVAPAPASAPASDGYLASMFTKAYELAKLEHGLDLLIAAARIREKFEDPAQVARTSDLVTLVSGPDEPAIVCFPTLGALSSPYQYARFSAPLGGRREVLSLPLPGFVKGELLPADLGAIVEQQAQVIERRFGDRPFVLLGHSSGGWTASAVASRLERSGVRPAALVLLDTYAPDSPPPASIQYGFIDTMLDRGDVFGTIDDTRFSAMGGYFDVFAEWQPVALTVPTLLVRAQDPLRHSSAEAGEAEEWRSSWPLRHEALTVPGHHFSMLEEYSEDCAVAVHDWLSATLGA
;
A
#
# COMPACT_ATOMS: atom_id res chain seq x y z
N MET A 1 30.69 86.68 -16.20
CA MET A 1 29.56 87.28 -15.45
C MET A 1 28.87 88.33 -16.32
N ARG A 2 27.54 88.49 -16.21
CA ARG A 2 26.77 89.42 -17.06
C ARG A 2 26.45 90.71 -16.30
N SER A 3 26.47 91.84 -17.00
CA SER A 3 26.19 93.17 -16.41
C SER A 3 24.77 93.25 -15.86
N GLY A 4 24.60 93.87 -14.68
CA GLY A 4 23.30 94.12 -14.04
C GLY A 4 22.63 92.92 -13.37
N ARG A 5 23.31 91.79 -13.17
CA ARG A 5 22.78 90.61 -12.47
C ARG A 5 23.60 90.22 -11.26
N ASP A 6 22.94 89.58 -10.30
CA ASP A 6 23.59 89.04 -9.10
C ASP A 6 24.70 88.05 -9.49
N GLN A 7 25.90 88.33 -8.97
CA GLN A 7 27.12 87.66 -9.39
C GLN A 7 27.16 86.21 -8.88
N VAL A 8 26.75 85.98 -7.64
CA VAL A 8 26.75 84.66 -6.99
C VAL A 8 25.76 83.74 -7.70
N ARG A 9 24.52 84.20 -7.87
CA ARG A 9 23.49 83.47 -8.61
C ARG A 9 23.92 83.18 -10.05
N GLY A 10 24.56 84.16 -10.71
CA GLY A 10 25.05 83.99 -12.07
C GLY A 10 26.12 82.91 -12.21
N VAL A 11 27.02 82.77 -11.23
CA VAL A 11 28.04 81.72 -11.21
C VAL A 11 27.44 80.35 -10.91
N VAL A 12 26.57 80.25 -9.90
CA VAL A 12 25.92 78.98 -9.53
C VAL A 12 25.02 78.47 -10.67
N GLU A 13 24.26 79.35 -11.34
CA GLU A 13 23.47 78.97 -12.52
C GLU A 13 24.34 78.48 -13.69
N ALA A 14 25.53 79.06 -13.88
CA ALA A 14 26.46 78.61 -14.91
C ALA A 14 27.05 77.23 -14.58
N LEU A 15 27.46 77.01 -13.33
CA LEU A 15 27.95 75.70 -12.86
C LEU A 15 26.86 74.63 -12.92
N ALA A 16 25.62 74.96 -12.55
CA ALA A 16 24.49 74.05 -12.64
C ALA A 16 24.18 73.65 -14.10
N ARG A 17 24.27 74.60 -15.05
CA ARG A 17 24.14 74.30 -16.48
C ARG A 17 25.24 73.39 -16.99
N LEU A 18 26.50 73.66 -16.61
CA LEU A 18 27.62 72.80 -16.99
C LEU A 18 27.43 71.36 -16.47
N HIS A 19 27.01 71.21 -15.22
CA HIS A 19 26.71 69.92 -14.62
C HIS A 19 25.55 69.19 -15.33
N ALA A 20 24.46 69.90 -15.63
CA ALA A 20 23.32 69.33 -16.36
C ALA A 20 23.67 68.90 -17.79
N THR A 21 24.71 69.48 -18.39
CA THR A 21 25.28 69.05 -19.69
C THR A 21 26.36 67.95 -19.57
N GLY A 22 26.52 67.35 -18.39
CA GLY A 22 27.47 66.25 -18.15
C GLY A 22 28.91 66.69 -17.90
N THR A 23 29.17 67.98 -17.73
CA THR A 23 30.51 68.46 -17.36
C THR A 23 30.73 68.24 -15.86
N PRO A 24 31.83 67.56 -15.44
CA PRO A 24 32.15 67.40 -14.03
C PRO A 24 32.36 68.77 -13.36
N VAL A 25 31.69 69.00 -12.23
CA VAL A 25 31.83 70.21 -11.42
C VAL A 25 32.27 69.79 -10.03
N ALA A 26 33.34 70.41 -9.52
CA ALA A 26 33.84 70.17 -8.18
C ALA A 26 32.96 70.90 -7.14
N TRP A 27 31.78 70.34 -6.86
CA TRP A 27 30.81 70.92 -5.93
C TRP A 27 31.36 71.09 -4.51
N ASP A 28 32.26 70.19 -4.07
CA ASP A 28 32.86 70.27 -2.74
C ASP A 28 33.69 71.56 -2.55
N ALA A 29 34.40 72.00 -3.58
CA ALA A 29 35.14 73.27 -3.55
C ALA A 29 34.21 74.50 -3.51
N LEU A 30 32.99 74.40 -4.03
CA LEU A 30 32.00 75.49 -3.97
C LEU A 30 31.39 75.62 -2.56
N PHE A 31 31.27 74.51 -1.83
CA PHE A 31 30.61 74.46 -0.53
C PHE A 31 31.58 74.42 0.67
N GLU A 32 32.89 74.40 0.42
CA GLU A 32 33.93 74.42 1.45
C GLU A 32 33.76 75.64 2.39
N GLY A 33 33.79 75.39 3.70
CA GLY A 33 33.64 76.44 4.73
C GLY A 33 32.21 76.99 4.94
N THR A 34 31.21 76.52 4.18
CA THR A 34 29.83 77.00 4.30
C THR A 34 28.96 76.24 5.31
N GLY A 35 29.42 75.07 5.77
CA GLY A 35 28.64 74.18 6.64
C GLY A 35 27.53 73.40 5.92
N ALA A 36 27.47 73.45 4.59
CA ALA A 36 26.50 72.68 3.80
C ALA A 36 26.75 71.17 3.94
N ARG A 37 25.65 70.41 4.06
CA ARG A 37 25.66 68.94 4.14
C ARG A 37 24.97 68.35 2.92
N ARG A 38 25.51 67.25 2.37
CA ARG A 38 24.81 66.47 1.36
C ARG A 38 23.61 65.77 2.02
N VAL A 39 22.47 65.86 1.36
CA VAL A 39 21.23 65.19 1.79
C VAL A 39 20.78 64.31 0.65
N ASP A 40 20.29 63.10 0.98
CA ASP A 40 19.70 62.24 -0.02
C ASP A 40 18.41 62.87 -0.54
N LEU A 41 18.35 63.07 -1.85
CA LEU A 41 17.13 63.47 -2.52
C LEU A 41 16.30 62.23 -2.84
N PRO A 42 14.97 62.35 -2.96
CA PRO A 42 14.13 61.27 -3.46
C PRO A 42 14.72 60.70 -4.75
N THR A 43 14.72 59.37 -4.84
CA THR A 43 15.23 58.68 -6.02
C THR A 43 14.46 59.08 -7.28
N TYR A 44 15.01 58.74 -8.45
CA TYR A 44 14.39 59.03 -9.75
C TYR A 44 12.90 58.70 -9.71
N ALA A 45 12.04 59.69 -10.02
CA ALA A 45 10.61 59.51 -10.08
C ALA A 45 10.27 58.66 -11.32
N PHE A 46 10.42 57.34 -11.19
CA PHE A 46 10.04 56.39 -12.23
C PHE A 46 8.63 56.72 -12.70
N GLN A 47 8.41 56.73 -14.01
CA GLN A 47 7.08 56.99 -14.59
C GLN A 47 6.02 55.97 -14.14
N ARG A 48 6.42 54.91 -13.40
CA ARG A 48 5.58 53.81 -12.87
C ARG A 48 4.66 53.20 -13.91
N ARG A 49 5.04 53.29 -15.19
CA ARG A 49 4.39 52.51 -16.26
C ARG A 49 4.79 51.05 -16.07
N ARG A 50 3.79 50.20 -15.93
CA ARG A 50 3.94 48.76 -15.81
C ARG A 50 4.43 48.21 -17.16
N TYR A 51 5.72 47.89 -17.23
CA TYR A 51 6.32 47.15 -18.34
C TYR A 51 6.74 45.78 -17.82
N TRP A 52 5.74 44.97 -17.50
CA TRP A 52 5.92 43.54 -17.30
C TRP A 52 5.57 42.86 -18.63
N PRO A 53 6.24 41.75 -19.02
CA PRO A 53 5.60 40.83 -19.93
C PRO A 53 4.34 40.35 -19.21
N GLU A 54 3.21 41.01 -19.49
CA GLU A 54 1.92 40.38 -19.28
C GLU A 54 2.01 39.17 -20.19
N ALA A 55 2.14 37.98 -19.58
CA ALA A 55 1.85 36.77 -20.30
C ALA A 55 0.41 36.95 -20.77
N SER A 56 0.24 37.44 -22.00
CA SER A 56 -0.98 37.29 -22.77
C SER A 56 -1.44 35.88 -22.47
N GLY A 57 -2.61 35.76 -21.85
CA GLY A 57 -3.03 34.55 -21.15
C GLY A 57 -2.64 33.31 -21.92
N ALA A 58 -2.18 32.29 -21.21
CA ALA A 58 -1.91 30.97 -21.76
C ALA A 58 -3.20 30.34 -22.32
N GLY A 59 -3.79 30.93 -23.36
CA GLY A 59 -4.43 30.19 -24.41
C GLY A 59 -3.34 29.35 -25.05
N ALA A 60 -3.67 28.08 -25.28
CA ALA A 60 -2.83 27.07 -25.88
C ALA A 60 -1.67 27.66 -26.70
N LYS A 61 -0.41 27.34 -26.33
CA LYS A 61 0.66 27.36 -27.33
C LYS A 61 0.10 26.67 -28.56
N ASP A 62 0.12 27.39 -29.68
CA ASP A 62 -0.53 27.03 -30.93
C ASP A 62 -0.49 25.52 -31.18
N ALA A 63 -1.57 24.82 -30.83
CA ALA A 63 -1.66 23.36 -30.91
C ALA A 63 -1.42 22.90 -32.36
N THR A 64 -1.70 23.78 -33.32
CA THR A 64 -1.48 23.57 -34.74
C THR A 64 0.00 23.39 -35.09
N GLY A 65 0.92 23.99 -34.33
CA GLY A 65 2.36 23.79 -34.49
C GLY A 65 2.83 22.37 -34.14
N LEU A 66 2.02 21.60 -33.40
CA LEU A 66 2.23 20.18 -33.11
C LEU A 66 1.38 19.27 -34.03
N GLY A 67 0.72 19.84 -35.05
CA GLY A 67 -0.21 19.13 -35.93
C GLY A 67 -1.55 18.78 -35.28
N LEU A 68 -1.89 19.42 -34.15
CA LEU A 68 -3.13 19.18 -33.41
C LEU A 68 -4.13 20.31 -33.60
N GLU A 69 -5.42 20.01 -33.44
CA GLU A 69 -6.45 21.05 -33.47
C GLU A 69 -6.51 21.80 -32.13
N ALA A 70 -6.77 23.11 -32.18
CA ALA A 70 -6.96 23.89 -30.96
C ALA A 70 -8.37 23.64 -30.40
N ALA A 71 -8.47 23.27 -29.11
CA ALA A 71 -9.77 23.03 -28.47
C ALA A 71 -10.58 24.32 -28.22
N ALA A 72 -9.96 25.50 -28.42
CA ALA A 72 -10.58 26.83 -28.28
C ALA A 72 -11.33 27.04 -26.96
N HIS A 73 -10.80 26.51 -25.85
CA HIS A 73 -11.43 26.56 -24.53
C HIS A 73 -10.39 26.84 -23.42
N PRO A 74 -10.69 27.67 -22.39
CA PRO A 74 -9.68 28.03 -21.38
C PRO A 74 -9.14 26.88 -20.53
N LEU A 75 -9.86 25.76 -20.42
CA LEU A 75 -9.41 24.57 -19.67
C LEU A 75 -8.84 23.47 -20.59
N LEU A 76 -8.98 23.58 -21.91
CA LEU A 76 -8.52 22.58 -22.89
C LEU A 76 -7.62 23.22 -23.93
N GLY A 77 -6.42 22.67 -24.11
CA GLY A 77 -5.42 23.18 -25.04
C GLY A 77 -5.57 22.65 -26.46
N ALA A 78 -5.81 21.35 -26.61
CA ALA A 78 -5.86 20.69 -27.92
C ALA A 78 -6.96 19.63 -27.98
N ALA A 79 -7.42 19.35 -29.20
CA ALA A 79 -8.31 18.26 -29.56
C ALA A 79 -7.58 17.33 -30.56
N ILE A 80 -7.75 16.03 -30.37
CA ILE A 80 -7.07 14.97 -31.11
C ILE A 80 -8.15 13.99 -31.59
N GLU A 81 -8.26 13.83 -32.89
CA GLU A 81 -9.03 12.74 -33.50
C GLU A 81 -8.13 11.49 -33.58
N VAL A 82 -8.64 10.37 -33.08
CA VAL A 82 -7.88 9.12 -33.06
C VAL A 82 -8.01 8.46 -34.43
N ALA A 83 -6.88 8.14 -35.07
CA ALA A 83 -6.90 7.53 -36.40
C ALA A 83 -7.61 6.15 -36.35
N ASP A 84 -8.37 5.85 -37.40
CA ASP A 84 -9.17 4.63 -37.55
C ASP A 84 -10.28 4.43 -36.49
N SER A 85 -10.62 5.49 -35.72
CA SER A 85 -11.80 5.53 -34.85
C SER A 85 -12.49 6.90 -34.85
N ASP A 86 -13.81 6.91 -34.60
CA ASP A 86 -14.57 8.16 -34.40
C ASP A 86 -14.41 8.71 -32.95
N GLU A 87 -13.26 8.47 -32.31
CA GLU A 87 -12.97 8.91 -30.94
C GLU A 87 -12.26 10.27 -30.94
N LEU A 88 -12.63 11.10 -29.96
CA LEU A 88 -11.99 12.40 -29.75
C LEU A 88 -11.36 12.47 -28.36
N LEU A 89 -10.12 12.90 -28.31
CA LEU A 89 -9.37 13.16 -27.08
C LEU A 89 -9.03 14.64 -26.97
N PHE A 90 -9.56 15.30 -25.95
CA PHE A 90 -9.12 16.64 -25.57
C PHE A 90 -8.06 16.56 -24.48
N THR A 91 -7.09 17.47 -24.54
CA THR A 91 -6.03 17.57 -23.54
C THR A 91 -5.90 19.00 -23.04
N GLY A 92 -5.65 19.16 -21.74
CA GLY A 92 -5.54 20.45 -21.08
C GLY A 92 -4.56 20.43 -19.91
N ARG A 93 -4.31 21.62 -19.36
CA ARG A 93 -3.48 21.79 -18.17
C ARG A 93 -4.18 22.74 -17.21
N LEU A 94 -4.36 22.32 -15.95
CA LEU A 94 -4.84 23.19 -14.88
C LEU A 94 -3.72 23.50 -13.88
N SER A 95 -3.60 24.76 -13.49
CA SER A 95 -2.71 25.18 -12.42
C SER A 95 -3.24 26.46 -11.79
N LEU A 96 -3.06 26.62 -10.49
CA LEU A 96 -3.45 27.85 -9.79
C LEU A 96 -2.66 29.08 -10.28
N SER A 97 -1.49 28.86 -10.90
CA SER A 97 -0.70 29.93 -11.53
C SER A 97 -1.33 30.48 -12.82
N THR A 98 -2.06 29.65 -13.57
CA THR A 98 -2.69 30.01 -14.85
C THR A 98 -4.19 30.28 -14.72
N HIS A 99 -4.83 29.61 -13.77
CA HIS A 99 -6.27 29.68 -13.51
C HIS A 99 -6.50 30.10 -12.05
N SER A 100 -6.00 31.29 -11.69
CA SER A 100 -5.97 31.76 -10.30
C SER A 100 -7.34 31.82 -9.63
N TRP A 101 -8.41 31.99 -10.40
CA TRP A 101 -9.77 31.99 -9.87
C TRP A 101 -10.18 30.64 -9.26
N LEU A 102 -9.55 29.52 -9.66
CA LEU A 102 -9.82 28.21 -9.06
C LEU A 102 -9.40 28.16 -7.58
N ALA A 103 -8.42 28.98 -7.16
CA ALA A 103 -7.99 29.06 -5.75
C ALA A 103 -9.11 29.52 -4.81
N ASP A 104 -10.10 30.24 -5.34
CA ASP A 104 -11.24 30.75 -4.59
C ASP A 104 -12.33 29.68 -4.37
N HIS A 105 -12.15 28.43 -4.83
CA HIS A 105 -13.07 27.32 -4.55
C HIS A 105 -12.44 26.34 -3.56
N THR A 106 -12.61 26.62 -2.27
CA THR A 106 -12.06 25.81 -1.19
C THR A 106 -13.17 25.03 -0.47
N VAL A 107 -13.00 23.71 -0.37
CA VAL A 107 -13.91 22.80 0.35
C VAL A 107 -13.10 22.05 1.41
N LEU A 108 -13.54 22.12 2.67
CA LEU A 108 -12.89 21.55 3.87
C LEU A 108 -11.38 21.82 3.91
N GLY A 109 -10.96 23.04 3.54
CA GLY A 109 -9.57 23.49 3.55
C GLY A 109 -8.74 23.12 2.32
N ALA A 110 -9.29 22.39 1.35
CA ALA A 110 -8.62 22.02 0.10
C ALA A 110 -9.16 22.82 -1.10
N VAL A 111 -8.30 23.25 -2.02
CA VAL A 111 -8.71 23.85 -3.29
C VAL A 111 -9.18 22.74 -4.24
N VAL A 112 -10.45 22.76 -4.63
CA VAL A 112 -11.09 21.68 -5.40
C VAL A 112 -11.64 22.25 -6.70
N MET A 113 -11.50 21.52 -7.82
CA MET A 113 -12.20 21.88 -9.06
C MET A 113 -13.71 21.85 -8.84
N PRO A 114 -14.45 22.95 -9.12
CA PRO A 114 -15.89 22.99 -8.92
C PRO A 114 -16.59 21.95 -9.81
N SER A 115 -17.70 21.42 -9.32
CA SER A 115 -18.51 20.43 -10.06
C SER A 115 -18.96 20.96 -11.43
N ALA A 116 -19.32 22.25 -11.48
CA ALA A 116 -19.64 22.98 -12.69
C ALA A 116 -18.51 22.97 -13.73
N GLY A 117 -17.25 22.81 -13.31
CA GLY A 117 -16.10 22.72 -14.20
C GLY A 117 -16.09 21.41 -15.00
N PHE A 118 -16.51 20.29 -14.40
CA PHE A 118 -16.61 19.01 -15.12
C PHE A 118 -17.75 19.03 -16.13
N LEU A 119 -18.88 19.63 -15.76
CA LEU A 119 -20.01 19.81 -16.67
C LEU A 119 -19.64 20.69 -17.86
N GLU A 120 -18.93 21.80 -17.64
CA GLU A 120 -18.43 22.67 -18.73
C GLU A 120 -17.51 21.91 -19.69
N LEU A 121 -16.62 21.05 -19.18
CA LEU A 121 -15.78 20.19 -20.02
C LEU A 121 -16.60 19.21 -20.87
N ALA A 122 -17.64 18.61 -20.28
CA ALA A 122 -18.53 17.69 -20.98
C ALA A 122 -19.36 18.40 -22.06
N ILE A 123 -19.89 19.60 -21.77
CA ILE A 123 -20.63 20.42 -22.75
C ILE A 123 -19.71 20.79 -23.91
N ARG A 124 -18.50 21.30 -23.63
CA ARG A 124 -17.54 21.66 -24.69
C ARG A 124 -17.17 20.47 -25.58
N ALA A 125 -17.02 19.28 -24.99
CA ALA A 125 -16.77 18.05 -25.72
C ALA A 125 -17.99 17.62 -26.57
N GLY A 126 -19.20 17.76 -26.02
CA GLY A 126 -20.47 17.54 -26.72
C GLY A 126 -20.66 18.45 -27.94
N ASP A 127 -20.39 19.74 -27.79
CA ASP A 127 -20.47 20.72 -28.87
C ASP A 127 -19.57 20.34 -30.07
N GLN A 128 -18.40 19.74 -29.82
CA GLN A 128 -17.48 19.32 -30.89
C GLN A 128 -18.03 18.15 -31.70
N VAL A 129 -18.86 17.29 -31.10
CA VAL A 129 -19.48 16.12 -31.75
C VAL A 129 -20.95 16.36 -32.13
N GLY A 130 -21.47 17.56 -31.93
CA GLY A 130 -22.87 17.89 -32.20
C GLY A 130 -23.86 17.27 -31.21
N ALA A 131 -23.43 16.91 -30.01
CA ALA A 131 -24.29 16.43 -28.93
C ALA A 131 -24.73 17.61 -28.06
N ALA A 132 -26.02 17.98 -28.15
CA ALA A 132 -26.57 19.14 -27.45
C ALA A 132 -27.10 18.83 -26.04
N LEU A 133 -27.16 17.54 -25.66
CA LEU A 133 -27.65 17.06 -24.37
C LEU A 133 -26.55 16.29 -23.65
N VAL A 134 -26.28 16.66 -22.40
CA VAL A 134 -25.60 15.77 -21.45
C VAL A 134 -26.69 14.96 -20.75
N GLU A 135 -26.88 13.72 -21.21
CA GLU A 135 -27.93 12.83 -20.69
C GLU A 135 -27.63 12.46 -19.23
N GLU A 136 -26.38 12.08 -18.96
CA GLU A 136 -25.88 11.80 -17.63
C GLU A 136 -24.41 12.24 -17.51
N LEU A 137 -24.04 12.83 -16.36
CA LEU A 137 -22.65 13.03 -15.97
C LEU A 137 -22.51 12.75 -14.47
N THR A 138 -21.78 11.70 -14.12
CA THR A 138 -21.54 11.26 -12.76
C THR A 138 -20.10 11.57 -12.35
N LEU A 139 -19.92 12.25 -11.22
CA LEU A 139 -18.62 12.63 -10.65
C LEU A 139 -18.12 11.54 -9.69
N GLU A 140 -17.02 10.89 -10.04
CA GLU A 140 -16.48 9.72 -9.32
C GLU A 140 -15.44 10.10 -8.26
N ALA A 141 -14.61 11.10 -8.54
CA ALA A 141 -13.51 11.54 -7.68
C ALA A 141 -13.28 13.06 -7.77
N PRO A 142 -13.08 13.77 -6.65
CA PRO A 142 -12.76 15.20 -6.66
C PRO A 142 -11.36 15.42 -7.27
N LEU A 143 -11.17 16.56 -7.94
CA LEU A 143 -9.86 17.00 -8.41
C LEU A 143 -9.34 18.12 -7.50
N VAL A 144 -8.35 17.80 -6.67
CA VAL A 144 -7.70 18.76 -5.76
C VAL A 144 -6.52 19.42 -6.47
N LEU A 145 -6.39 20.74 -6.34
CA LEU A 145 -5.33 21.52 -6.97
C LEU A 145 -4.38 22.06 -5.90
N GLY A 146 -3.09 21.75 -6.02
CA GLY A 146 -2.04 22.24 -5.11
C GLY A 146 -1.31 23.49 -5.63
N ALA A 147 -0.44 24.04 -4.78
CA ALA A 147 0.47 25.13 -5.15
C ALA A 147 1.66 24.69 -6.03
N GLY A 148 1.84 23.37 -6.21
CA GLY A 148 2.92 22.75 -6.98
C GLY A 148 2.71 22.78 -8.50
N PRO A 149 3.36 21.86 -9.25
CA PRO A 149 3.15 21.77 -10.70
C PRO A 149 1.68 21.47 -11.02
N GLY A 150 1.24 21.81 -12.23
CA GLY A 150 -0.17 21.69 -12.61
C GLY A 150 -0.64 20.23 -12.72
N VAL A 151 -1.90 20.04 -13.11
CA VAL A 151 -2.42 18.73 -13.49
C VAL A 151 -2.67 18.70 -15.00
N ARG A 152 -2.37 17.57 -15.62
CA ARG A 152 -2.74 17.28 -17.00
C ARG A 152 -4.17 16.76 -17.00
N LEU A 153 -5.00 17.28 -17.89
CA LEU A 153 -6.37 16.83 -18.11
C LEU A 153 -6.49 16.07 -19.42
N GLN A 154 -7.34 15.05 -19.41
CA GLN A 154 -7.82 14.36 -20.61
C GLN A 154 -9.33 14.23 -20.58
N VAL A 155 -10.00 14.57 -21.68
CA VAL A 155 -11.42 14.31 -21.88
C VAL A 155 -11.54 13.42 -23.10
N LEU A 156 -11.99 12.18 -22.90
CA LEU A 156 -12.20 11.21 -23.97
C LEU A 156 -13.68 11.14 -24.31
N VAL A 157 -14.01 11.26 -25.59
CA VAL A 157 -15.34 11.00 -26.14
C VAL A 157 -15.25 9.75 -27.01
N SER A 158 -16.08 8.76 -26.69
CA SER A 158 -16.09 7.47 -27.39
C SER A 158 -16.66 7.59 -28.81
N GLN A 159 -16.48 6.52 -29.58
CA GLN A 159 -17.23 6.29 -30.81
C GLN A 159 -18.75 6.33 -30.53
N PRO A 160 -19.57 6.68 -31.54
CA PRO A 160 -21.01 6.70 -31.36
C PRO A 160 -21.54 5.27 -31.22
N ALA A 161 -22.40 5.06 -30.23
CA ALA A 161 -23.16 3.83 -30.09
C ALA A 161 -24.17 3.68 -31.24
N ALA A 162 -24.79 2.50 -31.36
CA ALA A 162 -25.85 2.27 -32.35
C ALA A 162 -27.06 3.22 -32.20
N SER A 163 -27.29 3.77 -31.01
CA SER A 163 -28.31 4.80 -30.73
C SER A 163 -27.90 6.21 -31.19
N GLY A 164 -26.62 6.44 -31.49
CA GLY A 164 -26.05 7.76 -31.78
C GLY A 164 -25.41 8.44 -30.57
N ASP A 165 -25.61 7.91 -29.37
CA ASP A 165 -25.06 8.48 -28.13
C ASP A 165 -23.56 8.18 -27.99
N ARG A 166 -22.85 9.05 -27.28
CA ARG A 166 -21.40 8.92 -27.06
C ARG A 166 -21.09 8.95 -25.57
N GLY A 167 -20.22 8.06 -25.13
CA GLY A 167 -19.65 8.13 -23.78
C GLY A 167 -18.65 9.27 -23.67
N VAL A 168 -18.62 9.94 -22.51
CA VAL A 168 -17.60 10.93 -22.16
C VAL A 168 -16.92 10.56 -20.85
N VAL A 169 -15.60 10.68 -20.79
CA VAL A 169 -14.81 10.39 -19.58
C VAL A 169 -13.74 11.44 -19.36
N ILE A 170 -13.65 11.95 -18.13
CA ILE A 170 -12.70 13.00 -17.75
C ILE A 170 -11.66 12.41 -16.78
N HIS A 171 -10.39 12.52 -17.15
CA HIS A 171 -9.24 12.06 -16.37
C HIS A 171 -8.29 13.21 -16.04
N SER A 172 -7.53 13.05 -14.95
CA SER A 172 -6.37 13.88 -14.69
C SER A 172 -5.18 13.09 -14.17
N ARG A 173 -4.00 13.71 -14.26
CA ARG A 173 -2.76 13.21 -13.67
C ARG A 173 -1.84 14.37 -13.27
N PRO A 174 -1.18 14.33 -12.10
CA PRO A 174 -0.21 15.35 -11.70
C PRO A 174 0.95 15.50 -12.71
N GLU A 175 1.43 16.73 -12.92
CA GLU A 175 2.66 16.96 -13.67
C GLU A 175 3.89 16.54 -12.86
N GLY A 176 4.83 15.84 -13.50
CA GLY A 176 6.03 15.29 -12.86
C GLY A 176 5.89 13.86 -12.36
N ALA A 177 4.69 13.28 -12.42
CA ALA A 177 4.39 11.90 -12.00
C ALA A 177 4.05 11.01 -13.22
N ALA A 178 5.04 10.77 -14.09
CA ALA A 178 4.82 10.04 -15.35
C ALA A 178 4.38 8.58 -15.16
N ASP A 179 4.80 7.96 -14.06
CA ASP A 179 4.52 6.56 -13.71
C ASP A 179 3.23 6.40 -12.87
N GLU A 180 2.54 7.50 -12.56
CA GLU A 180 1.25 7.42 -11.87
C GLU A 180 0.10 7.10 -12.84
N PRO A 181 -0.90 6.30 -12.40
CA PRO A 181 -2.09 6.04 -13.17
C PRO A 181 -2.94 7.31 -13.32
N TRP A 182 -3.69 7.39 -14.40
CA TRP A 182 -4.69 8.46 -14.58
C TRP A 182 -5.85 8.27 -13.59
N THR A 183 -6.27 9.35 -12.94
CA THR A 183 -7.46 9.35 -12.08
C THR A 183 -8.67 9.75 -12.89
N ARG A 184 -9.71 8.90 -12.89
CA ARG A 184 -11.00 9.22 -13.51
C ARG A 184 -11.84 10.05 -12.54
N HIS A 185 -12.23 11.24 -12.98
CA HIS A 185 -12.99 12.18 -12.17
C HIS A 185 -14.48 12.19 -12.50
N ALA A 186 -14.82 11.99 -13.78
CA ALA A 186 -16.21 11.96 -14.22
C ALA A 186 -16.39 11.01 -15.39
N SER A 187 -17.57 10.40 -15.49
CA SER A 187 -18.03 9.64 -16.65
C SER A 187 -19.49 9.97 -16.95
N GLY A 188 -19.89 9.86 -18.21
CA GLY A 188 -21.22 10.26 -18.63
C GLY A 188 -21.57 9.88 -20.07
N VAL A 189 -22.74 10.31 -20.50
CA VAL A 189 -23.31 10.06 -21.83
C VAL A 189 -23.76 11.39 -22.45
N LEU A 190 -23.40 11.57 -23.72
CA LEU A 190 -23.72 12.71 -24.56
C LEU A 190 -24.68 12.26 -25.66
N ALA A 191 -25.80 12.97 -25.82
CA ALA A 191 -26.87 12.65 -26.75
C ALA A 191 -27.19 13.84 -27.67
N THR A 192 -27.79 13.55 -28.83
CA THR A 192 -28.06 14.54 -29.89
C THR A 192 -29.42 15.24 -29.73
N ASP A 193 -30.44 14.55 -29.20
CA ASP A 193 -31.78 15.09 -29.01
C ASP A 193 -32.03 15.49 -27.55
N GLY A 194 -32.19 16.79 -27.29
CA GLY A 194 -32.58 17.34 -25.98
C GLY A 194 -33.94 18.05 -26.02
N PRO A 195 -34.73 18.01 -24.94
CA PRO A 195 -35.98 18.76 -24.87
C PRO A 195 -35.72 20.28 -24.94
N ALA A 196 -36.47 20.97 -25.80
CA ALA A 196 -36.32 22.41 -26.06
C ALA A 196 -37.20 23.32 -25.17
N ASP A 197 -37.92 22.75 -24.20
CA ASP A 197 -38.89 23.51 -23.38
C ASP A 197 -38.20 24.16 -22.17
N GLY A 198 -37.71 25.38 -22.37
CA GLY A 198 -37.17 26.23 -21.31
C GLY A 198 -38.27 26.95 -20.51
N ALA A 199 -38.12 26.99 -19.18
CA ALA A 199 -39.02 27.81 -18.35
C ALA A 199 -38.75 29.31 -18.56
N ASP A 200 -39.81 30.09 -18.75
CA ASP A 200 -39.75 31.55 -18.85
C ASP A 200 -39.54 32.18 -17.45
N LEU A 201 -38.43 32.90 -17.27
CA LEU A 201 -38.05 33.62 -16.04
C LEU A 201 -38.04 35.16 -16.25
N THR A 202 -38.84 35.67 -17.20
CA THR A 202 -38.96 37.11 -17.49
C THR A 202 -39.60 37.92 -16.36
N GLN A 203 -40.55 37.34 -15.62
CA GLN A 203 -41.15 37.98 -14.45
C GLN A 203 -40.19 37.93 -13.25
N TRP A 204 -39.65 39.10 -12.86
CA TRP A 204 -38.71 39.19 -11.75
C TRP A 204 -38.90 40.48 -10.92
N PRO A 205 -38.84 40.44 -9.57
CA PRO A 205 -38.73 39.23 -8.75
C PRO A 205 -39.96 38.29 -8.92
N PRO A 206 -39.82 36.99 -8.66
CA PRO A 206 -40.91 36.04 -8.84
C PRO A 206 -42.14 36.43 -8.01
N ALA A 207 -43.33 36.39 -8.63
CA ALA A 207 -44.56 36.79 -7.94
C ALA A 207 -44.84 35.93 -6.69
N GLY A 208 -45.05 36.60 -5.56
CA GLY A 208 -45.38 35.95 -4.29
C GLY A 208 -44.19 35.32 -3.56
N ALA A 209 -42.97 35.40 -4.11
CA ALA A 209 -41.77 34.92 -3.44
C ALA A 209 -41.25 35.96 -2.44
N GLU A 210 -40.81 35.49 -1.27
CA GLU A 210 -40.26 36.34 -0.22
C GLU A 210 -38.74 36.48 -0.38
N PRO A 211 -38.16 37.69 -0.26
CA PRO A 211 -36.71 37.88 -0.34
C PRO A 211 -36.00 37.24 0.86
N VAL A 212 -34.83 36.65 0.62
CA VAL A 212 -33.96 36.06 1.64
C VAL A 212 -32.78 36.98 1.91
N ASP A 213 -32.48 37.24 3.17
CA ASP A 213 -31.31 38.02 3.59
C ASP A 213 -30.01 37.24 3.34
N LEU A 214 -29.07 37.89 2.66
CA LEU A 214 -27.77 37.32 2.29
C LEU A 214 -26.65 37.77 3.23
N ASP A 215 -26.92 38.63 4.21
CA ASP A 215 -25.90 39.10 5.15
C ASP A 215 -25.24 37.91 5.88
N GLY A 216 -23.91 37.87 5.82
CA GLY A 216 -23.09 36.80 6.41
C GLY A 216 -23.25 35.41 5.78
N CYS A 217 -23.90 35.26 4.61
CA CYS A 217 -24.14 33.95 4.00
C CYS A 217 -22.84 33.18 3.70
N TYR A 218 -21.82 33.84 3.15
CA TYR A 218 -20.54 33.21 2.83
C TYR A 218 -19.75 32.81 4.08
N GLN A 219 -19.89 33.53 5.20
CA GLN A 219 -19.29 33.11 6.47
C GLN A 219 -19.95 31.82 6.97
N ARG A 220 -21.28 31.72 6.92
CA ARG A 220 -21.99 30.48 7.32
C ARG A 220 -21.63 29.28 6.44
N LEU A 221 -21.39 29.52 5.14
CA LEU A 221 -20.89 28.49 4.22
C LEU A 221 -19.46 28.07 4.58
N ALA A 222 -18.58 29.03 4.87
CA ALA A 222 -17.20 28.77 5.30
C ALA A 222 -17.13 27.99 6.62
N ASP A 223 -17.95 28.35 7.61
CA ASP A 223 -18.07 27.64 8.89
C ASP A 223 -18.56 26.19 8.70
N SER A 224 -19.27 25.92 7.60
CA SER A 224 -19.71 24.58 7.20
C SER A 224 -18.72 23.86 6.27
N GLY A 225 -17.53 24.42 6.07
CA GLY A 225 -16.47 23.85 5.23
C GLY A 225 -16.48 24.29 3.76
N PHE A 226 -17.35 25.21 3.33
CA PHE A 226 -17.40 25.72 1.95
C PHE A 226 -16.86 27.17 1.90
N ALA A 227 -15.55 27.31 1.79
CA ALA A 227 -14.87 28.60 1.74
C ALA A 227 -14.76 29.10 0.30
N TYR A 228 -15.74 29.91 -0.11
CA TYR A 228 -15.75 30.58 -1.41
C TYR A 228 -15.04 31.93 -1.33
N GLY A 229 -13.97 32.10 -2.12
CA GLY A 229 -13.28 33.37 -2.33
C GLY A 229 -13.97 34.25 -3.37
N PRO A 230 -13.42 35.46 -3.66
CA PRO A 230 -14.09 36.48 -4.46
C PRO A 230 -14.61 36.02 -5.82
N ALA A 231 -13.93 35.12 -6.53
CA ALA A 231 -14.38 34.62 -7.83
C ALA A 231 -15.68 33.79 -7.76
N PHE A 232 -15.98 33.17 -6.63
CA PHE A 232 -17.17 32.32 -6.43
C PHE A 232 -18.28 33.01 -5.62
N GLN A 233 -18.08 34.27 -5.20
CA GLN A 233 -19.08 35.05 -4.47
C GLN A 233 -20.02 35.81 -5.42
N GLY A 234 -20.70 35.08 -6.31
CA GLY A 234 -21.54 35.65 -7.39
C GLY A 234 -22.99 35.95 -7.02
N LEU A 235 -23.44 35.60 -5.81
CA LEU A 235 -24.85 35.68 -5.43
C LEU A 235 -25.30 37.14 -5.20
N GLN A 236 -26.31 37.59 -5.95
CA GLN A 236 -26.81 38.98 -5.89
C GLN A 236 -28.07 39.09 -5.04
N ALA A 237 -29.04 38.19 -5.26
CA ALA A 237 -30.31 38.20 -4.55
C ALA A 237 -30.95 36.82 -4.59
N VAL A 238 -31.71 36.47 -3.54
CA VAL A 238 -32.41 35.19 -3.43
C VAL A 238 -33.84 35.43 -2.95
N TRP A 239 -34.78 34.66 -3.51
CA TRP A 239 -36.18 34.63 -3.10
C TRP A 239 -36.64 33.20 -2.85
N ARG A 240 -37.59 33.02 -1.93
CA ARG A 240 -38.19 31.73 -1.59
C ARG A 240 -39.70 31.74 -1.81
N LEU A 241 -40.21 30.69 -2.44
CA LEU A 241 -41.64 30.44 -2.60
C LEU A 241 -41.92 28.98 -2.24
N GLY A 242 -42.39 28.73 -1.01
CA GLY A 242 -42.54 27.37 -0.49
C GLY A 242 -41.19 26.63 -0.46
N ASP A 243 -41.10 25.52 -1.19
CA ASP A 243 -39.88 24.74 -1.37
C ASP A 243 -39.14 25.05 -2.68
N THR A 244 -39.49 26.15 -3.36
CA THR A 244 -38.75 26.62 -4.55
C THR A 244 -37.88 27.82 -4.17
N VAL A 245 -36.63 27.82 -4.64
CA VAL A 245 -35.69 28.93 -4.45
C VAL A 245 -35.37 29.55 -5.80
N PHE A 246 -35.34 30.88 -5.82
CA PHE A 246 -35.00 31.67 -6.98
C PHE A 246 -33.77 32.51 -6.66
N ALA A 247 -32.83 32.62 -7.60
CA ALA A 247 -31.60 33.37 -7.38
C ALA A 247 -31.21 34.20 -8.61
N GLU A 248 -30.70 35.40 -8.35
CA GLU A 248 -29.92 36.18 -9.30
C GLU A 248 -28.45 36.05 -8.96
N VAL A 249 -27.65 35.65 -9.95
CA VAL A 249 -26.20 35.51 -9.83
C VAL A 249 -25.50 36.25 -10.96
N ALA A 250 -24.33 36.81 -10.66
CA ALA A 250 -23.51 37.53 -11.63
C ALA A 250 -22.05 37.13 -11.46
N LEU A 251 -21.34 37.07 -12.59
CA LEU A 251 -19.91 36.78 -12.59
C LEU A 251 -19.15 38.01 -12.05
N PRO A 252 -18.26 37.85 -11.04
CA PRO A 252 -17.48 38.97 -10.50
C PRO A 252 -16.65 39.69 -11.57
N GLU A 253 -16.47 41.00 -11.43
CA GLU A 253 -15.82 41.88 -12.43
C GLU A 253 -14.44 41.37 -12.87
N GLN A 254 -13.69 40.75 -11.95
CA GLN A 254 -12.34 40.22 -12.18
C GLN A 254 -12.29 39.10 -13.23
N ILE A 255 -13.37 38.33 -13.37
CA ILE A 255 -13.46 37.19 -14.29
C ILE A 255 -14.58 37.35 -15.34
N ALA A 256 -15.41 38.39 -15.25
CA ALA A 256 -16.47 38.77 -16.19
C ALA A 256 -16.03 38.73 -17.67
N SER A 257 -14.80 39.16 -17.96
CA SER A 257 -14.24 39.18 -19.32
C SER A 257 -14.02 37.79 -19.92
N GLN A 258 -13.92 36.74 -19.10
CA GLN A 258 -13.70 35.36 -19.54
C GLN A 258 -14.99 34.65 -19.94
N ALA A 259 -16.17 35.19 -19.58
CA ALA A 259 -17.45 34.51 -19.76
C ALA A 259 -17.68 34.00 -21.19
N ARG A 260 -17.28 34.78 -22.21
CA ARG A 260 -17.45 34.43 -23.64
C ARG A 260 -16.62 33.24 -24.11
N SER A 261 -15.62 32.82 -23.34
CA SER A 261 -14.76 31.69 -23.65
C SER A 261 -15.29 30.37 -23.08
N PHE A 262 -16.40 30.41 -22.34
CA PHE A 262 -17.07 29.26 -21.74
C PHE A 262 -18.50 29.17 -22.25
N ALA A 263 -19.05 27.95 -22.26
CA ALA A 263 -20.45 27.72 -22.48
C ALA A 263 -21.25 28.33 -21.31
N LEU A 264 -20.93 27.90 -20.09
CA LEU A 264 -21.28 28.61 -18.85
C LEU A 264 -20.04 28.64 -17.94
N HIS A 265 -19.61 29.84 -17.55
CA HIS A 265 -18.43 29.97 -16.69
C HIS A 265 -18.63 29.17 -15.39
N PRO A 266 -17.71 28.26 -14.99
CA PRO A 266 -17.92 27.37 -13.84
C PRO A 266 -18.25 28.10 -12.53
N ALA A 267 -17.59 29.22 -12.26
CA ALA A 267 -17.89 30.04 -11.08
C ALA A 267 -19.31 30.66 -11.09
N LEU A 268 -19.87 30.96 -12.26
CA LEU A 268 -21.24 31.49 -12.38
C LEU A 268 -22.27 30.40 -12.11
N LEU A 269 -22.06 29.20 -12.66
CA LEU A 269 -22.93 28.05 -12.44
C LEU A 269 -22.83 27.55 -11.00
N GLU A 270 -21.64 27.50 -10.41
CA GLU A 270 -21.47 27.12 -8.99
C GLU A 270 -22.16 28.15 -8.08
N ALA A 271 -22.07 29.45 -8.38
CA ALA A 271 -22.80 30.48 -7.64
C ALA A 271 -24.33 30.29 -7.69
N ALA A 272 -24.86 29.78 -8.81
CA ALA A 272 -26.28 29.45 -8.94
C ALA A 272 -26.73 28.28 -8.06
N LEU A 273 -25.80 27.43 -7.61
CA LEU A 273 -26.08 26.28 -6.76
C LEU A 273 -26.01 26.60 -5.26
N GLN A 274 -25.26 27.62 -4.85
CA GLN A 274 -25.10 28.01 -3.44
C GLN A 274 -26.42 28.20 -2.66
N PRO A 275 -27.51 28.73 -3.25
CA PRO A 275 -28.80 28.89 -2.57
C PRO A 275 -29.48 27.57 -2.19
N VAL A 276 -28.97 26.41 -2.63
CA VAL A 276 -29.52 25.09 -2.28
C VAL A 276 -29.57 24.82 -0.78
N SER A 277 -28.63 25.41 -0.03
CA SER A 277 -28.60 25.34 1.43
C SER A 277 -29.90 25.84 2.07
N LEU A 278 -30.65 26.71 1.39
CA LEU A 278 -31.92 27.30 1.85
C LEU A 278 -33.14 26.39 1.65
N LEU A 279 -33.01 25.30 0.87
CA LEU A 279 -34.04 24.28 0.67
C LEU A 279 -34.08 23.24 1.79
N THR A 280 -33.28 23.43 2.84
CA THR A 280 -33.23 22.56 4.02
C THR A 280 -34.13 23.12 5.12
N THR A 281 -35.21 22.41 5.48
CA THR A 281 -36.07 22.73 6.63
C THR A 281 -35.88 21.65 7.69
N GLY A 282 -35.15 21.96 8.77
CA GLY A 282 -34.90 21.08 9.91
C GLY A 282 -33.42 20.72 10.10
N ASP A 283 -33.04 20.28 11.31
CA ASP A 283 -31.68 19.92 11.78
C ASP A 283 -31.02 18.73 11.03
N GLY A 284 -31.44 18.42 9.81
CA GLY A 284 -30.89 17.35 8.99
C GLY A 284 -29.64 17.80 8.22
N GLU A 285 -28.47 17.29 8.61
CA GLU A 285 -27.19 17.38 7.90
C GLU A 285 -27.24 16.86 6.43
N GLY A 286 -28.29 16.11 6.05
CA GLY A 286 -28.35 15.30 4.83
C GLY A 286 -28.44 16.02 3.48
N ARG A 287 -28.52 17.35 3.41
CA ARG A 287 -28.59 18.11 2.14
C ARG A 287 -27.47 19.14 1.93
N ARG A 288 -26.48 19.16 2.83
CA ARG A 288 -25.24 19.94 2.64
C ARG A 288 -24.22 19.05 1.91
N GLY A 289 -24.17 19.17 0.58
CA GLY A 289 -23.36 18.30 -0.26
C GLY A 289 -22.95 18.96 -1.57
N LEU A 290 -21.90 18.43 -2.20
CA LEU A 290 -21.50 18.84 -3.55
C LEU A 290 -22.36 18.11 -4.59
N PRO A 291 -22.56 18.72 -5.78
CA PRO A 291 -23.11 18.01 -6.93
C PRO A 291 -22.33 16.74 -7.22
N PHE A 292 -23.06 15.64 -7.41
CA PHE A 292 -22.49 14.31 -7.66
C PHE A 292 -22.91 13.75 -9.01
N SER A 293 -24.17 13.95 -9.43
CA SER A 293 -24.67 13.45 -10.70
C SER A 293 -25.60 14.48 -11.33
N TRP A 294 -25.39 14.74 -12.62
CA TRP A 294 -26.17 15.63 -13.46
C TRP A 294 -26.92 14.80 -14.49
N SER A 295 -28.21 15.05 -14.67
CA SER A 295 -29.03 14.37 -15.68
C SER A 295 -29.85 15.36 -16.47
N GLY A 296 -29.94 15.14 -17.79
CA GLY A 296 -30.73 15.94 -18.70
C GLY A 296 -30.30 17.41 -18.73
N VAL A 297 -29.01 17.69 -18.92
CA VAL A 297 -28.50 19.06 -19.04
C VAL A 297 -28.53 19.50 -20.49
N SER A 298 -29.32 20.54 -20.78
CA SER A 298 -29.36 21.19 -22.10
C SER A 298 -28.89 22.64 -21.99
N LEU A 299 -28.18 23.13 -23.01
CA LEU A 299 -27.71 24.51 -23.10
C LEU A 299 -28.09 25.11 -24.45
N GLY A 300 -28.87 26.20 -24.44
CA GLY A 300 -29.34 26.90 -25.63
C GLY A 300 -28.50 28.11 -26.06
N ALA A 301 -27.67 28.69 -25.17
CA ALA A 301 -26.78 29.80 -25.50
C ALA A 301 -25.60 29.92 -24.52
N ALA A 302 -24.46 30.38 -25.03
CA ALA A 302 -23.19 30.51 -24.30
C ALA A 302 -22.84 31.95 -23.91
N GLY A 303 -21.89 32.11 -22.98
CA GLY A 303 -21.24 33.39 -22.69
C GLY A 303 -22.00 34.34 -21.77
N ALA A 304 -22.93 33.82 -20.96
CA ALA A 304 -23.69 34.60 -20.00
C ALA A 304 -22.79 35.16 -18.87
N THR A 305 -23.01 36.41 -18.48
CA THR A 305 -22.34 37.06 -17.34
C THR A 305 -23.23 37.19 -16.11
N SER A 306 -24.54 36.95 -16.26
CA SER A 306 -25.52 36.93 -15.18
C SER A 306 -26.63 35.93 -15.49
N LEU A 307 -27.14 35.26 -14.45
CA LEU A 307 -28.21 34.27 -14.56
C LEU A 307 -29.35 34.59 -13.59
N ARG A 308 -30.56 34.25 -14.02
CA ARG A 308 -31.72 34.01 -13.16
C ARG A 308 -31.95 32.51 -13.09
N VAL A 309 -32.06 31.97 -11.88
CA VAL A 309 -32.16 30.52 -11.68
C VAL A 309 -33.33 30.21 -10.79
N ARG A 310 -34.07 29.15 -11.15
CA ARG A 310 -35.12 28.54 -10.32
C ARG A 310 -34.68 27.12 -9.94
N LEU A 311 -34.56 26.88 -8.65
CA LEU A 311 -34.21 25.60 -8.02
C LEU A 311 -35.46 24.97 -7.41
N THR A 312 -35.81 23.76 -7.83
CA THR A 312 -37.01 23.04 -7.34
C THR A 312 -36.63 21.63 -6.90
N PRO A 313 -37.03 21.15 -5.71
CA PRO A 313 -36.84 19.77 -5.27
C PRO A 313 -37.46 18.78 -6.26
N ALA A 314 -36.68 17.78 -6.66
CA ALA A 314 -37.12 16.67 -7.50
C ALA A 314 -37.13 15.31 -6.74
N GLY A 315 -36.69 15.30 -5.48
CA GLY A 315 -36.63 14.12 -4.62
C GLY A 315 -35.94 14.40 -3.27
N PRO A 316 -35.61 13.36 -2.47
CA PRO A 316 -34.96 13.51 -1.16
C PRO A 316 -33.59 14.19 -1.23
N GLU A 317 -32.79 13.89 -2.26
CA GLU A 317 -31.43 14.43 -2.45
C GLU A 317 -31.22 15.00 -3.87
N THR A 318 -32.31 15.24 -4.61
CA THR A 318 -32.29 15.66 -6.02
C THR A 318 -33.02 16.97 -6.27
N LEU A 319 -32.53 17.76 -7.23
CA LEU A 319 -33.03 19.09 -7.58
C LEU A 319 -33.14 19.23 -9.10
N SER A 320 -34.12 20.00 -9.56
CA SER A 320 -34.22 20.46 -10.96
C SER A 320 -33.88 21.95 -11.04
N LEU A 321 -33.23 22.36 -12.13
CA LEU A 321 -32.85 23.74 -12.39
C LEU A 321 -33.43 24.24 -13.70
N ALA A 322 -34.00 25.44 -13.66
CA ALA A 322 -34.21 26.25 -14.86
C ALA A 322 -33.31 27.48 -14.78
N ILE A 323 -32.50 27.70 -15.81
CA ILE A 323 -31.50 28.76 -15.88
C ILE A 323 -31.85 29.67 -17.05
N ALA A 324 -31.90 30.97 -16.80
CA ALA A 324 -32.14 32.02 -17.79
C ALA A 324 -31.08 33.11 -17.70
N ASP A 325 -30.94 33.92 -18.74
CA ASP A 325 -30.07 35.10 -18.73
C ASP A 325 -30.63 36.21 -17.83
N GLY A 326 -29.88 37.30 -17.63
CA GLY A 326 -30.34 38.45 -16.85
C GLY A 326 -31.62 39.13 -17.36
N THR A 327 -32.10 38.79 -18.57
CA THR A 327 -33.39 39.26 -19.10
C THR A 327 -34.55 38.30 -18.82
N GLY A 328 -34.24 37.09 -18.33
CA GLY A 328 -35.21 36.03 -18.06
C GLY A 328 -35.46 35.07 -19.23
N ARG A 329 -34.72 35.21 -20.34
CA ARG A 329 -34.78 34.27 -21.47
C ARG A 329 -34.02 32.99 -21.13
N SER A 330 -34.64 31.84 -21.35
CA SER A 330 -34.05 30.54 -21.02
C SER A 330 -32.69 30.32 -21.69
N LEU A 331 -31.73 29.84 -20.89
CA LEU A 331 -30.37 29.51 -21.29
C LEU A 331 -30.08 28.02 -21.15
N ALA A 332 -30.45 27.41 -20.02
CA ALA A 332 -30.16 26.01 -19.75
C ALA A 332 -31.23 25.39 -18.85
N THR A 333 -31.36 24.06 -18.95
CA THR A 333 -32.18 23.26 -18.03
C THR A 333 -31.33 22.13 -17.46
N VAL A 334 -31.60 21.76 -16.21
CA VAL A 334 -31.09 20.55 -15.58
C VAL A 334 -32.30 19.80 -15.05
N GLU A 335 -32.59 18.63 -15.63
CA GLU A 335 -33.74 17.82 -15.20
C GLU A 335 -33.57 17.32 -13.78
N SER A 336 -32.38 16.80 -13.46
CA SER A 336 -32.06 16.30 -12.12
C SER A 336 -30.59 16.52 -11.77
N LEU A 337 -30.36 16.99 -10.56
CA LEU A 337 -29.07 17.19 -9.92
C LEU A 337 -29.07 16.52 -8.56
N ALA A 338 -28.27 15.45 -8.40
CA ALA A 338 -28.10 14.77 -7.12
C ALA A 338 -26.94 15.37 -6.31
N LEU A 339 -27.16 15.58 -5.01
CA LEU A 339 -26.15 16.09 -4.08
C LEU A 339 -25.67 15.01 -3.13
N ARG A 340 -24.37 15.03 -2.77
CA ARG A 340 -23.80 14.13 -1.75
C ARG A 340 -22.90 14.86 -0.75
N PRO A 341 -22.93 14.49 0.54
CA PRO A 341 -21.97 15.00 1.52
C PRO A 341 -20.54 14.63 1.12
N VAL A 342 -19.61 15.57 1.32
CA VAL A 342 -18.16 15.35 1.13
C VAL A 342 -17.49 15.26 2.49
N ARG A 343 -16.64 14.23 2.68
CA ARG A 343 -15.86 14.03 3.91
C ARG A 343 -14.43 14.54 3.72
N ALA A 344 -13.81 15.04 4.79
CA ALA A 344 -12.43 15.54 4.76
C ALA A 344 -11.44 14.46 4.30
N GLU A 345 -11.65 13.21 4.70
CA GLU A 345 -10.87 12.02 4.28
C GLU A 345 -10.82 11.85 2.76
N GLN A 346 -11.94 12.11 2.07
CA GLN A 346 -12.04 11.98 0.61
C GLN A 346 -11.20 13.03 -0.12
N LEU A 347 -11.04 14.22 0.47
CA LEU A 347 -10.21 15.29 -0.09
C LEU A 347 -8.74 15.08 0.23
N ALA A 348 -8.42 14.59 1.44
CA ALA A 348 -7.05 14.22 1.81
C ALA A 348 -6.49 13.09 0.91
N ALA A 349 -7.34 12.12 0.54
CA ALA A 349 -6.96 11.05 -0.40
C ALA A 349 -6.71 11.56 -1.84
N ALA A 350 -7.26 12.72 -2.20
CA ALA A 350 -7.10 13.32 -3.54
C ALA A 350 -6.00 14.41 -3.58
N GLY A 351 -5.34 14.70 -2.44
CA GLY A 351 -4.26 15.70 -2.33
C GLY A 351 -2.96 15.31 -3.03
N SER A 352 -1.91 16.13 -2.91
CA SER A 352 -0.62 15.87 -3.59
C SER A 352 0.02 14.56 -3.11
N PRO A 353 0.87 13.89 -3.93
CA PRO A 353 1.55 12.66 -3.52
C PRO A 353 2.30 12.78 -2.19
N ALA A 354 2.83 13.98 -1.89
CA ALA A 354 3.47 14.27 -0.61
C ALA A 354 2.50 14.25 0.58
N GLN A 355 1.30 14.82 0.42
CA GLN A 355 0.23 14.77 1.44
C GLN A 355 -0.36 13.36 1.57
N GLN A 356 -0.34 12.58 0.49
CA GLN A 356 -0.70 11.16 0.53
C GLN A 356 0.38 10.28 1.19
N SER A 357 1.53 10.83 1.57
CA SER A 357 2.63 10.09 2.19
C SER A 357 2.76 10.34 3.68
N LEU A 358 2.01 11.29 4.25
CA LEU A 358 2.02 11.59 5.69
C LEU A 358 0.77 11.04 6.35
N LEU A 359 0.96 10.18 7.34
CA LEU A 359 -0.11 9.54 8.10
C LEU A 359 0.01 9.87 9.58
N GLU A 360 -1.12 9.93 10.27
CA GLU A 360 -1.21 10.04 11.72
C GLU A 360 -2.04 8.88 12.29
N LEU A 361 -1.78 8.53 13.55
CA LEU A 361 -2.58 7.58 14.29
C LEU A 361 -3.72 8.31 15.00
N THR A 362 -4.95 8.03 14.58
CA THR A 362 -6.18 8.57 15.16
C THR A 362 -6.91 7.49 15.95
N TRP A 363 -7.69 7.89 16.96
CA TRP A 363 -8.45 6.97 17.81
C TRP A 363 -9.94 7.21 17.62
N VAL A 364 -10.65 6.20 17.13
CA VAL A 364 -12.08 6.29 16.80
C VAL A 364 -12.93 5.58 17.85
N PRO A 365 -14.04 6.18 18.32
CA PRO A 365 -14.98 5.52 19.22
C PRO A 365 -15.59 4.26 18.58
N LEU A 366 -15.60 3.17 19.35
CA LEU A 366 -16.37 1.97 19.01
C LEU A 366 -17.72 2.02 19.75
N PRO A 367 -18.85 1.78 19.05
CA PRO A 367 -20.14 1.65 19.72
C PRO A 367 -20.15 0.34 20.52
N VAL A 368 -20.05 0.44 21.84
CA VAL A 368 -20.21 -0.69 22.76
C VAL A 368 -21.56 -0.53 23.45
N SER A 369 -22.53 -1.35 23.07
CA SER A 369 -23.85 -1.42 23.73
C SER A 369 -23.91 -2.61 24.70
N ASP A 370 -24.63 -2.45 25.81
CA ASP A 370 -24.85 -3.54 26.80
C ASP A 370 -25.54 -4.77 26.17
N GLU A 371 -26.29 -4.60 25.07
CA GLU A 371 -26.94 -5.69 24.31
C GLU A 371 -25.98 -6.42 23.35
N THR A 372 -24.82 -5.85 23.04
CA THR A 372 -23.79 -6.43 22.17
C THR A 372 -22.65 -7.10 22.94
N ALA A 373 -22.65 -7.02 24.27
CA ALA A 373 -21.84 -7.93 25.08
C ALA A 373 -22.33 -9.34 24.75
N PRO A 374 -21.49 -10.24 24.20
CA PRO A 374 -21.92 -11.62 23.98
C PRO A 374 -22.46 -12.16 25.31
N ASP A 375 -23.42 -13.09 25.29
CA ASP A 375 -23.75 -13.87 26.47
C ASP A 375 -22.49 -14.69 26.86
N VAL A 376 -21.52 -14.07 27.53
CA VAL A 376 -20.20 -14.68 27.71
C VAL A 376 -20.28 -15.68 28.84
N VAL A 377 -20.58 -16.92 28.48
CA VAL A 377 -20.34 -18.11 29.31
C VAL A 377 -18.89 -18.58 29.06
N GLY A 378 -17.92 -17.66 29.17
CA GLY A 378 -16.48 -17.91 28.97
C GLY A 378 -15.70 -17.91 30.28
N SER A 379 -14.59 -18.65 30.36
CA SER A 379 -13.66 -18.63 31.49
C SER A 379 -12.49 -17.69 31.23
N TRP A 380 -12.23 -16.78 32.18
CA TRP A 380 -11.24 -15.70 32.06
C TRP A 380 -10.28 -15.75 33.23
N VAL A 381 -9.00 -15.47 32.97
CA VAL A 381 -7.96 -15.51 34.00
C VAL A 381 -7.17 -14.22 33.98
N THR A 382 -6.86 -13.68 35.15
CA THR A 382 -5.87 -12.62 35.31
C THR A 382 -4.57 -13.21 35.84
N VAL A 383 -3.45 -12.95 35.19
CA VAL A 383 -2.13 -13.48 35.59
C VAL A 383 -1.31 -12.37 36.22
N GLY A 384 -0.73 -12.63 37.39
CA GLY A 384 0.24 -11.73 38.03
C GLY A 384 -0.07 -11.40 39.49
N GLY A 385 0.59 -10.34 39.98
CA GLY A 385 0.55 -9.93 41.38
C GLY A 385 -0.57 -8.94 41.74
N ALA A 386 -0.22 -7.89 42.50
CA ALA A 386 -1.20 -6.95 43.06
C ALA A 386 -2.05 -6.23 42.00
N GLU A 387 -1.50 -5.96 40.81
CA GLU A 387 -2.25 -5.35 39.70
C GLU A 387 -3.28 -6.31 39.10
N ALA A 388 -2.95 -7.59 38.96
CA ALA A 388 -3.91 -8.59 38.50
C ALA A 388 -5.08 -8.72 39.48
N VAL A 389 -4.79 -8.64 40.79
CA VAL A 389 -5.82 -8.60 41.84
C VAL A 389 -6.70 -7.36 41.72
N ARG A 390 -6.12 -6.17 41.53
CA ARG A 390 -6.88 -4.91 41.35
C ARG A 390 -7.77 -4.97 40.11
N LEU A 391 -7.22 -5.44 38.99
CA LEU A 391 -7.95 -5.63 37.74
C LEU A 391 -9.12 -6.60 37.93
N ALA A 392 -8.86 -7.71 38.62
CA ALA A 392 -9.87 -8.71 38.90
C ALA A 392 -10.95 -8.20 39.86
N GLN A 393 -10.63 -7.29 40.78
CA GLN A 393 -11.61 -6.65 41.65
C GLN A 393 -12.49 -5.66 40.87
N ALA A 394 -11.90 -4.82 40.02
CA ALA A 394 -12.62 -3.87 39.18
C ALA A 394 -13.61 -4.58 38.22
N ALA A 395 -13.17 -5.68 37.58
CA ALA A 395 -14.05 -6.48 36.72
C ALA A 395 -15.22 -7.12 37.50
N ARG A 396 -15.02 -7.50 38.78
CA ARG A 396 -16.05 -8.09 39.64
C ARG A 396 -17.10 -7.08 40.12
N THR A 397 -16.70 -5.83 40.36
CA THR A 397 -17.62 -4.80 40.84
C THR A 397 -18.57 -4.29 39.76
N ALA A 398 -18.19 -4.47 38.49
CA ALA A 398 -18.83 -3.85 37.34
C ALA A 398 -19.83 -4.72 36.59
N THR A 399 -19.75 -6.04 36.71
CA THR A 399 -20.55 -6.96 35.89
C THR A 399 -21.74 -7.52 36.68
N PRO A 400 -22.97 -7.61 36.11
CA PRO A 400 -24.09 -8.26 36.79
C PRO A 400 -23.75 -9.70 37.21
N ALA A 401 -24.26 -10.12 38.37
CA ALA A 401 -23.85 -11.28 39.17
C ALA A 401 -23.83 -12.68 38.50
N ARG A 402 -24.01 -12.81 37.18
CA ARG A 402 -24.06 -14.09 36.44
C ARG A 402 -22.80 -14.43 35.64
N SER A 403 -21.83 -13.53 35.48
CA SER A 403 -20.62 -13.75 34.63
C SER A 403 -19.27 -13.74 35.38
N THR A 404 -19.24 -13.42 36.67
CA THR A 404 -17.99 -13.26 37.45
C THR A 404 -17.55 -14.49 38.24
N GLU A 405 -18.33 -15.59 38.22
CA GLU A 405 -17.97 -16.85 38.89
C GLU A 405 -16.72 -17.52 38.28
N GLY A 406 -16.27 -17.08 37.10
CA GLY A 406 -15.11 -17.63 36.39
C GLY A 406 -13.79 -16.85 36.52
N LEU A 407 -13.74 -15.69 37.18
CA LEU A 407 -12.53 -14.86 37.20
C LEU A 407 -11.54 -15.35 38.26
N VAL A 408 -10.49 -16.06 37.82
CA VAL A 408 -9.44 -16.61 38.67
C VAL A 408 -8.18 -15.75 38.55
N VAL A 409 -7.53 -15.44 39.68
CA VAL A 409 -6.20 -14.83 39.70
C VAL A 409 -5.18 -15.94 39.88
N VAL A 410 -4.22 -16.03 38.96
CA VAL A 410 -3.10 -16.97 39.03
C VAL A 410 -1.78 -16.20 39.14
N PRO A 411 -0.78 -16.73 39.85
CA PRO A 411 0.44 -15.97 40.15
C PRO A 411 1.31 -15.71 38.91
N ASP A 412 1.39 -16.66 37.98
CA ASP A 412 2.22 -16.61 36.77
C ASP A 412 1.64 -17.50 35.66
N LEU A 413 2.26 -17.44 34.47
CA LEU A 413 1.84 -18.23 33.29
C LEU A 413 2.10 -19.73 33.47
N ALA A 414 3.09 -20.14 34.27
CA ALA A 414 3.37 -21.56 34.51
C ALA A 414 2.26 -22.21 35.35
N ALA A 415 1.83 -21.52 36.42
CA ALA A 415 0.70 -21.93 37.25
C ALA A 415 -0.60 -22.00 36.44
N LEU A 416 -0.79 -21.10 35.46
CA LEU A 416 -1.90 -21.19 34.53
C LEU A 416 -1.85 -22.49 33.70
N GLY A 417 -0.70 -22.81 33.11
CA GLY A 417 -0.52 -24.05 32.35
C GLY A 417 -0.78 -25.31 33.18
N GLU A 418 -0.33 -25.34 34.44
CA GLU A 418 -0.64 -26.43 35.38
C GLU A 418 -2.15 -26.54 35.68
N GLN A 419 -2.82 -25.40 35.89
CA GLN A 419 -4.26 -25.38 36.15
C GLN A 419 -5.06 -25.85 34.93
N VAL A 420 -4.67 -25.45 33.72
CA VAL A 420 -5.27 -25.92 32.46
C VAL A 420 -5.08 -27.43 32.30
N ALA A 421 -3.88 -27.94 32.60
CA ALA A 421 -3.60 -29.38 32.56
C ALA A 421 -4.43 -30.17 33.58
N ALA A 422 -4.64 -29.63 34.78
CA ALA A 422 -5.43 -30.27 35.83
C ALA A 422 -6.95 -30.22 35.58
N ALA A 423 -7.46 -29.09 35.05
CA ALA A 423 -8.89 -28.86 34.85
C ALA A 423 -9.40 -29.30 33.47
N GLY A 424 -8.51 -29.47 32.48
CA GLY A 424 -8.86 -29.82 31.10
C GLY A 424 -9.65 -28.74 30.35
N ARG A 425 -9.61 -27.48 30.83
CA ARG A 425 -10.31 -26.32 30.24
C ARG A 425 -9.31 -25.19 30.03
N VAL A 426 -9.23 -24.71 28.78
CA VAL A 426 -8.40 -23.58 28.37
C VAL A 426 -9.23 -22.30 28.50
N PRO A 427 -8.73 -21.23 29.15
CA PRO A 427 -9.44 -19.96 29.18
C PRO A 427 -9.50 -19.33 27.79
N GLU A 428 -10.60 -18.66 27.46
CA GLU A 428 -10.71 -17.93 26.18
C GLU A 428 -9.82 -16.68 26.20
N LEU A 429 -9.73 -16.02 27.37
CA LEU A 429 -8.99 -14.79 27.55
C LEU A 429 -8.14 -14.81 28.82
N VAL A 430 -6.90 -14.34 28.69
CA VAL A 430 -5.95 -14.17 29.78
C VAL A 430 -5.52 -12.70 29.80
N LEU A 431 -5.81 -12.01 30.90
CA LEU A 431 -5.40 -10.62 31.10
C LEU A 431 -4.07 -10.57 31.87
N LEU A 432 -3.08 -9.88 31.31
CA LEU A 432 -1.76 -9.70 31.89
C LEU A 432 -1.50 -8.20 32.08
N PRO A 433 -1.68 -7.66 33.30
CA PRO A 433 -1.35 -6.26 33.59
C PRO A 433 0.15 -6.01 33.38
N VAL A 434 0.47 -4.91 32.70
CA VAL A 434 1.84 -4.42 32.56
C VAL A 434 2.26 -3.83 33.91
N PRO A 435 3.36 -4.32 34.53
CA PRO A 435 3.80 -3.84 35.83
C PRO A 435 4.04 -2.33 35.83
N ALA A 436 3.52 -1.61 36.82
CA ALA A 436 3.94 -0.23 37.07
C ALA A 436 5.40 -0.23 37.54
N THR A 437 6.34 0.00 36.63
CA THR A 437 7.78 -0.12 36.92
C THR A 437 8.46 1.20 37.28
N HIS A 438 7.76 2.35 37.20
CA HIS A 438 8.41 3.64 37.36
C HIS A 438 8.15 4.30 38.72
N ALA A 439 9.20 4.40 39.53
CA ALA A 439 9.25 5.39 40.60
C ALA A 439 9.49 6.78 39.96
N PRO A 440 8.84 7.87 40.42
CA PRO A 440 8.87 9.19 39.76
C PRO A 440 10.26 9.79 39.48
N ASP A 441 11.30 9.31 40.17
CA ASP A 441 12.67 9.83 40.12
C ASP A 441 13.69 8.86 39.48
N ALA A 442 13.25 7.70 38.98
CA ALA A 442 14.15 6.74 38.33
C ALA A 442 14.44 7.13 36.87
N PRO A 443 15.57 6.72 36.26
CA PRO A 443 15.77 6.84 34.81
C PRO A 443 14.72 6.00 34.05
N ILE A 444 14.05 6.61 33.07
CA ILE A 444 12.98 5.97 32.30
C ILE A 444 13.56 4.83 31.45
N ALA A 445 14.78 4.99 30.89
CA ALA A 445 15.40 4.00 30.02
C ALA A 445 15.63 2.65 30.70
N ALA A 446 16.09 2.65 31.96
CA ALA A 446 16.31 1.43 32.72
C ALA A 446 14.98 0.72 33.04
N ALA A 447 13.94 1.50 33.40
CA ALA A 447 12.60 0.97 33.66
C ALA A 447 11.96 0.39 32.38
N ALA A 448 12.08 1.08 31.25
CA ALA A 448 11.62 0.61 29.94
C ALA A 448 12.29 -0.69 29.53
N THR A 449 13.62 -0.77 29.67
CA THR A 449 14.40 -1.99 29.35
C THR A 449 13.99 -3.17 30.22
N ALA A 450 13.79 -2.95 31.52
CA ALA A 450 13.33 -4.00 32.43
C ALA A 450 11.90 -4.48 32.09
N ALA A 451 10.98 -3.56 31.79
CA ALA A 451 9.61 -3.89 31.42
C ALA A 451 9.54 -4.66 30.08
N VAL A 452 10.36 -4.29 29.10
CA VAL A 452 10.47 -5.00 27.81
C VAL A 452 11.06 -6.40 28.01
N GLY A 453 12.06 -6.56 28.90
CA GLY A 453 12.58 -7.88 29.27
C GLY A 453 11.50 -8.78 29.86
N TRP A 454 10.73 -8.28 30.82
CA TRP A 454 9.59 -8.99 31.41
C TRP A 454 8.54 -9.39 30.34
N ALA A 455 8.18 -8.46 29.45
CA ALA A 455 7.20 -8.73 28.40
C ALA A 455 7.71 -9.75 27.39
N THR A 456 9.02 -9.75 27.09
CA THR A 456 9.68 -10.74 26.22
C THR A 456 9.58 -12.14 26.82
N GLU A 457 9.90 -12.28 28.11
CA GLU A 457 9.75 -13.56 28.84
C GLU A 457 8.30 -14.05 28.82
N ALA A 458 7.33 -13.15 29.03
CA ALA A 458 5.91 -13.50 28.99
C ALA A 458 5.45 -13.96 27.60
N VAL A 459 5.86 -13.27 26.53
CA VAL A 459 5.57 -13.68 25.14
C VAL A 459 6.20 -15.04 24.81
N GLN A 460 7.46 -15.25 25.17
CA GLN A 460 8.15 -16.53 24.93
C GLN A 460 7.51 -17.68 25.71
N ALA A 461 7.21 -17.48 26.99
CA ALA A 461 6.53 -18.49 27.81
C ALA A 461 5.14 -18.83 27.27
N TRP A 462 4.39 -17.83 26.80
CA TRP A 462 3.07 -18.02 26.19
C TRP A 462 3.12 -18.81 24.87
N LEU A 463 4.12 -18.55 24.03
CA LEU A 463 4.28 -19.25 22.75
C LEU A 463 4.82 -20.67 22.92
N ALA A 464 5.67 -20.91 23.93
CA ALA A 464 6.25 -22.22 24.20
C ALA A 464 5.24 -23.24 24.78
N ASP A 465 4.15 -22.79 25.41
CA ASP A 465 3.15 -23.66 26.01
C ASP A 465 1.98 -23.96 25.06
N GLU A 466 2.07 -25.09 24.34
CA GLU A 466 1.03 -25.54 23.39
C GLU A 466 -0.36 -25.70 24.03
N ARG A 467 -0.44 -25.92 25.36
CA ARG A 467 -1.72 -26.05 26.08
C ARG A 467 -2.53 -24.75 26.05
N LEU A 468 -1.87 -23.62 25.85
CA LEU A 468 -2.48 -22.28 25.82
C LEU A 468 -2.73 -21.79 24.38
N ALA A 469 -2.50 -22.63 23.36
CA ALA A 469 -2.63 -22.22 21.95
C ALA A 469 -4.04 -21.74 21.55
N GLY A 470 -5.08 -22.22 22.25
CA GLY A 470 -6.47 -21.81 22.05
C GLY A 470 -6.92 -20.58 22.87
N ALA A 471 -6.04 -20.04 23.71
CA ALA A 471 -6.31 -18.85 24.50
C ALA A 471 -5.71 -17.59 23.85
N ARG A 472 -6.23 -16.41 24.23
CA ARG A 472 -5.61 -15.12 23.89
C ARG A 472 -5.01 -14.44 25.12
N LEU A 473 -3.79 -13.93 24.98
CA LEU A 473 -3.11 -13.12 26.00
C LEU A 473 -3.29 -11.64 25.70
N VAL A 474 -3.94 -10.90 26.59
CA VAL A 474 -4.16 -9.45 26.46
C VAL A 474 -3.27 -8.72 27.47
N PHE A 475 -2.34 -7.91 26.96
CA PHE A 475 -1.54 -7.01 27.77
C PHE A 475 -2.38 -5.80 28.16
N VAL A 476 -2.54 -5.58 29.47
CA VAL A 476 -3.32 -4.46 30.00
C VAL A 476 -2.37 -3.39 30.50
N ALA A 477 -2.22 -2.32 29.72
CA ALA A 477 -1.38 -1.18 30.04
C ALA A 477 -2.21 -0.04 30.65
N CYS A 478 -1.53 0.94 31.26
CA CYS A 478 -2.17 2.16 31.75
C CYS A 478 -1.46 3.38 31.16
N GLY A 479 -2.18 4.20 30.39
CA GLY A 479 -1.63 5.42 29.78
C GLY A 479 -0.47 5.19 28.81
N ALA A 480 -0.26 3.97 28.30
CA ALA A 480 0.85 3.64 27.40
C ALA A 480 0.69 4.24 25.98
N VAL A 481 -0.52 4.66 25.64
CA VAL A 481 -0.81 5.38 24.40
C VAL A 481 -1.59 6.67 24.67
N THR A 482 -1.56 7.58 23.71
CA THR A 482 -2.36 8.80 23.73
C THR A 482 -3.43 8.75 22.65
N THR A 483 -4.65 9.09 23.04
CA THR A 483 -5.85 9.13 22.18
C THR A 483 -6.22 10.55 21.75
N GLY A 484 -5.61 11.56 22.36
CA GLY A 484 -5.82 12.97 22.06
C GLY A 484 -5.26 13.89 23.14
N ALA A 485 -5.40 15.21 22.94
CA ALA A 485 -4.86 16.23 23.84
C ALA A 485 -5.51 16.28 25.24
N ALA A 486 -6.64 15.61 25.43
CA ALA A 486 -7.33 15.52 26.71
C ALA A 486 -6.77 14.42 27.63
N ASP A 487 -5.89 13.55 27.11
CA ASP A 487 -5.26 12.50 27.90
C ASP A 487 -4.20 13.06 28.87
N GLY A 488 -3.92 12.31 29.94
CA GLY A 488 -2.80 12.59 30.84
C GLY A 488 -1.44 12.38 30.16
N ALA A 489 -0.37 12.52 30.94
CA ALA A 489 0.98 12.23 30.46
C ALA A 489 1.09 10.75 30.04
N VAL A 490 1.64 10.50 28.85
CA VAL A 490 1.86 9.15 28.33
C VAL A 490 2.94 8.42 29.14
N ASP A 491 2.69 7.15 29.45
CA ASP A 491 3.70 6.27 30.05
C ASP A 491 4.64 5.72 28.97
N ALA A 492 5.84 6.29 28.88
CA ALA A 492 6.86 5.86 27.93
C ALA A 492 7.37 4.44 28.20
N VAL A 493 7.30 3.93 29.44
CA VAL A 493 7.69 2.56 29.76
C VAL A 493 6.66 1.58 29.21
N GLY A 494 5.38 1.82 29.48
CA GLY A 494 4.27 1.08 28.88
C GLY A 494 4.27 1.16 27.35
N ALA A 495 4.61 2.31 26.76
CA ALA A 495 4.71 2.47 25.31
C ALA A 495 5.76 1.54 24.69
N ALA A 496 6.92 1.37 25.34
CA ALA A 496 7.96 0.43 24.89
C ALA A 496 7.45 -1.02 24.90
N VAL A 497 6.69 -1.42 25.93
CA VAL A 497 6.03 -2.74 25.99
C VAL A 497 5.00 -2.90 24.87
N VAL A 498 4.18 -1.88 24.62
CA VAL A 498 3.21 -1.87 23.51
C VAL A 498 3.90 -2.08 22.16
N GLY A 499 5.08 -1.47 21.93
CA GLY A 499 5.89 -1.70 20.73
C GLY A 499 6.30 -3.16 20.54
N LEU A 500 6.72 -3.83 21.62
CA LEU A 500 7.05 -5.27 21.59
C LEU A 500 5.81 -6.12 21.29
N VAL A 501 4.68 -5.84 21.93
CA VAL A 501 3.44 -6.62 21.76
C VAL A 501 2.89 -6.46 20.33
N ARG A 502 2.99 -5.28 19.72
CA ARG A 502 2.66 -5.07 18.30
C ARG A 502 3.51 -5.95 17.38
N ALA A 503 4.81 -6.09 17.65
CA ALA A 503 5.68 -7.01 16.90
C ALA A 503 5.27 -8.49 17.10
N ALA A 504 4.91 -8.88 18.33
CA ALA A 504 4.40 -10.23 18.62
C ALA A 504 3.06 -10.51 17.92
N GLN A 505 2.17 -9.53 17.83
CA GLN A 505 0.90 -9.59 17.08
C GLN A 505 1.12 -9.82 15.59
N ALA A 506 2.08 -9.13 14.99
CA ALA A 506 2.43 -9.28 13.57
C ALA A 506 2.89 -10.71 13.26
N GLY A 507 3.70 -11.32 14.14
CA GLY A 507 4.17 -12.70 13.98
C GLY A 507 3.15 -13.78 14.37
N ASN A 508 2.13 -13.43 15.18
CA ASN A 508 1.17 -14.39 15.73
C ASN A 508 -0.26 -13.81 15.73
N PRO A 509 -0.92 -13.66 14.57
CA PRO A 509 -2.24 -13.05 14.47
C PRO A 509 -3.27 -13.74 15.37
N GLY A 510 -4.04 -12.94 16.11
CA GLY A 510 -5.11 -13.41 16.99
C GLY A 510 -4.66 -14.01 18.34
N ARG A 511 -3.36 -14.20 18.59
CA ARG A 511 -2.82 -14.74 19.87
C ARG A 511 -2.63 -13.69 20.96
N PHE A 512 -2.45 -12.42 20.57
CA PHE A 512 -2.14 -11.31 21.47
C PHE A 512 -3.10 -10.13 21.28
N GLY A 513 -3.50 -9.48 22.38
CA GLY A 513 -4.26 -8.23 22.38
C GLY A 513 -3.60 -7.16 23.23
N ILE A 514 -3.91 -5.90 22.97
CA ILE A 514 -3.47 -4.75 23.77
C ILE A 514 -4.71 -3.98 24.23
N LEU A 515 -4.80 -3.75 25.54
CA LEU A 515 -5.84 -2.91 26.13
C LEU A 515 -5.18 -1.85 27.00
N ASP A 516 -5.27 -0.58 26.59
CA ASP A 516 -4.70 0.54 27.36
C ASP A 516 -5.78 1.29 28.12
N LEU A 517 -5.65 1.36 29.44
CA LEU A 517 -6.62 1.97 30.34
C LEU A 517 -6.18 3.39 30.77
N ALA A 518 -7.13 4.14 31.32
CA ALA A 518 -6.79 5.27 32.19
C ALA A 518 -6.54 4.77 33.63
N ASP A 519 -5.95 5.61 34.49
CA ASP A 519 -5.68 5.26 35.90
C ASP A 519 -6.95 4.91 36.73
N GLU A 520 -8.14 5.26 36.23
CA GLU A 520 -9.42 4.99 36.88
C GLU A 520 -9.97 3.59 36.52
N PRO A 521 -10.64 2.90 37.47
CA PRO A 521 -11.22 1.58 37.22
C PRO A 521 -12.31 1.66 36.15
N PHE A 522 -12.23 0.74 35.17
CA PHE A 522 -13.17 0.68 34.05
C PHE A 522 -14.12 -0.51 34.16
N ASP A 523 -15.41 -0.20 34.20
CA ASP A 523 -16.48 -1.18 34.41
C ASP A 523 -16.66 -2.16 33.23
N GLY A 524 -16.36 -1.71 31.99
CA GLY A 524 -16.51 -2.51 30.77
C GLY A 524 -15.28 -3.30 30.34
N ILE A 525 -14.29 -3.50 31.22
CA ILE A 525 -12.96 -3.99 30.82
C ILE A 525 -13.00 -5.34 30.10
N VAL A 526 -13.87 -6.25 30.55
CA VAL A 526 -14.02 -7.58 29.97
C VAL A 526 -14.60 -7.50 28.55
N ALA A 527 -15.61 -6.64 28.36
CA ALA A 527 -16.21 -6.40 27.04
C ALA A 527 -15.18 -5.77 26.08
N ALA A 528 -14.43 -4.77 26.55
CA ALA A 528 -13.35 -4.18 25.75
C ALA A 528 -12.27 -5.21 25.41
N ALA A 529 -11.88 -6.07 26.35
CA ALA A 529 -10.85 -7.06 26.10
C ALA A 529 -11.28 -8.15 25.10
N LEU A 530 -12.58 -8.50 25.02
CA LEU A 530 -13.09 -9.39 23.96
C LEU A 530 -12.97 -8.81 22.57
N LEU A 531 -13.25 -7.50 22.44
CA LEU A 531 -13.18 -6.81 21.15
C LEU A 531 -11.75 -6.88 20.55
N THR A 532 -10.74 -7.22 21.35
CA THR A 532 -9.38 -7.48 20.85
C THR A 532 -9.25 -8.65 19.87
N ALA A 533 -10.32 -9.43 19.65
CA ALA A 533 -10.40 -10.41 18.57
C ALA A 533 -10.34 -9.77 17.18
N ASP A 534 -11.11 -8.71 17.01
CA ASP A 534 -11.29 -8.02 15.74
C ASP A 534 -10.52 -6.69 15.71
N GLU A 535 -10.16 -6.18 16.89
CA GLU A 535 -9.48 -4.91 17.14
C GLU A 535 -8.26 -5.14 18.04
N PRO A 536 -7.12 -5.61 17.49
CA PRO A 536 -5.98 -6.13 18.28
C PRO A 536 -5.39 -5.14 19.29
N GLN A 537 -5.70 -3.85 19.14
CA GLN A 537 -5.36 -2.82 20.09
C GLN A 537 -6.57 -1.93 20.37
N LEU A 538 -6.83 -1.68 21.65
CA LEU A 538 -7.89 -0.79 22.13
C LEU A 538 -7.37 0.11 23.26
N ALA A 539 -7.97 1.29 23.37
CA ALA A 539 -7.77 2.19 24.49
C ALA A 539 -9.12 2.53 25.13
N VAL A 540 -9.14 2.73 26.44
CA VAL A 540 -10.34 3.16 27.15
C VAL A 540 -10.07 4.49 27.83
N ARG A 541 -10.89 5.50 27.51
CA ARG A 541 -10.82 6.84 28.07
C ARG A 541 -12.20 7.32 28.45
N ALA A 542 -12.37 7.78 29.70
CA ALA A 542 -13.65 8.26 30.23
C ALA A 542 -14.84 7.32 29.93
N GLY A 543 -14.63 6.00 30.03
CA GLY A 543 -15.64 4.97 29.76
C GLY A 543 -15.92 4.68 28.28
N THR A 544 -15.25 5.35 27.34
CA THR A 544 -15.38 5.12 25.90
C THR A 544 -14.28 4.19 25.42
N VAL A 545 -14.65 3.13 24.67
CA VAL A 545 -13.71 2.23 23.99
C VAL A 545 -13.32 2.84 22.65
N LEU A 546 -12.01 2.97 22.42
CA LEU A 546 -11.42 3.61 21.25
C LEU A 546 -10.53 2.61 20.53
N ALA A 547 -10.59 2.60 19.20
CA ALA A 547 -9.72 1.78 18.35
C ALA A 547 -8.79 2.66 17.50
N PRO A 548 -7.53 2.28 17.29
CA PRO A 548 -6.59 3.05 16.50
C PRO A 548 -6.83 2.87 15.00
N ARG A 549 -6.67 3.95 14.24
CA ARG A 549 -6.79 4.01 12.77
C ARG A 549 -5.74 4.95 12.20
N LEU A 550 -5.12 4.56 11.09
CA LEU A 550 -4.32 5.50 10.30
C LEU A 550 -5.23 6.43 9.51
N ALA A 551 -4.91 7.72 9.57
CA ALA A 551 -5.53 8.77 8.77
C ALA A 551 -4.44 9.56 8.03
N ARG A 552 -4.80 10.20 6.91
CA ARG A 552 -3.89 11.09 6.18
C ARG A 552 -3.81 12.43 6.89
N VAL A 553 -2.61 12.97 7.06
CA VAL A 553 -2.42 14.30 7.66
C VAL A 553 -3.05 15.36 6.74
N PRO A 554 -4.00 16.18 7.23
CA PRO A 554 -4.67 17.17 6.40
C PRO A 554 -3.70 18.27 5.96
N ALA A 555 -3.89 18.76 4.73
CA ALA A 555 -3.15 19.90 4.20
C ALA A 555 -3.51 21.17 4.99
N ARG A 556 -2.57 21.71 5.75
CA ARG A 556 -2.79 22.99 6.43
C ARG A 556 -2.72 24.12 5.39
N ALA A 557 -3.72 25.01 5.38
CA ALA A 557 -3.69 26.24 4.60
C ALA A 557 -2.42 27.05 4.97
N ALA A 558 -1.76 27.61 3.97
CA ALA A 558 -0.42 28.22 4.04
C ALA A 558 -0.31 29.53 4.87
N ASP A 559 -1.23 29.77 5.81
CA ASP A 559 -1.39 31.05 6.50
C ASP A 559 -0.58 31.18 7.81
N ALA A 560 0.20 30.16 8.19
CA ALA A 560 1.14 30.26 9.32
C ALA A 560 2.56 29.80 8.89
N PRO A 561 3.61 30.61 9.09
CA PRO A 561 4.98 30.12 8.94
C PRO A 561 5.22 29.02 9.97
N GLY A 562 5.39 27.78 9.51
CA GLY A 562 5.72 26.64 10.36
C GLY A 562 7.06 26.85 11.10
N PRO A 563 7.34 26.06 12.15
CA PRO A 563 8.63 26.13 12.84
C PRO A 563 9.77 25.89 11.85
N ALA A 564 10.64 26.87 11.69
CA ALA A 564 11.75 26.78 10.77
C ALA A 564 12.86 25.91 11.37
N LEU A 565 13.22 24.83 10.68
CA LEU A 565 14.46 24.07 10.91
C LEU A 565 15.72 24.93 10.70
N ALA A 566 15.59 26.07 10.01
CA ALA A 566 16.67 26.99 9.75
C ALA A 566 16.47 28.32 10.48
N SER A 567 17.20 28.45 11.57
CA SER A 567 17.62 29.73 12.14
C SER A 567 19.13 29.90 11.91
N GLU A 568 19.63 31.12 12.11
CA GLU A 568 21.06 31.47 12.19
C GLU A 568 21.84 30.70 13.31
N GLY A 569 21.20 29.77 14.01
CA GLY A 569 21.77 28.95 15.07
C GLY A 569 22.23 27.56 14.61
N THR A 570 22.73 26.76 15.55
CA THR A 570 23.28 25.43 15.30
C THR A 570 22.18 24.36 15.28
N VAL A 571 22.23 23.48 14.27
CA VAL A 571 21.42 22.25 14.16
C VAL A 571 22.29 21.04 14.49
N LEU A 572 21.96 20.32 15.56
CA LEU A 572 22.67 19.11 15.99
C LEU A 572 22.05 17.89 15.30
N VAL A 573 22.86 17.09 14.60
CA VAL A 573 22.44 15.83 13.95
C VAL A 573 23.19 14.67 14.58
N THR A 574 22.49 13.73 15.21
CA THR A 574 23.12 12.52 15.78
C THR A 574 23.27 11.43 14.73
N ASN A 575 24.21 10.50 14.94
CA ASN A 575 24.48 9.38 14.03
C ASN A 575 24.68 9.83 12.58
N ALA A 576 25.29 11.01 12.41
CA ALA A 576 25.41 11.69 11.11
C ALA A 576 26.28 10.94 10.09
N SER A 577 27.15 10.03 10.55
CA SER A 577 27.99 9.18 9.69
C SER A 577 27.20 8.08 8.96
N GLY A 578 26.01 7.71 9.46
CA GLY A 578 25.14 6.69 8.86
C GLY A 578 24.51 7.13 7.54
N ALA A 579 24.04 6.18 6.72
CA ALA A 579 23.47 6.46 5.40
C ALA A 579 22.33 7.49 5.44
N LEU A 580 21.38 7.35 6.38
CA LEU A 580 20.31 8.32 6.60
C LEU A 580 20.83 9.68 7.09
N GLY A 581 21.80 9.68 8.01
CA GLY A 581 22.38 10.90 8.56
C GLY A 581 23.04 11.79 7.53
N ARG A 582 23.69 11.18 6.54
CA ARG A 582 24.28 11.90 5.40
C ARG A 582 23.23 12.60 4.55
N GLU A 583 22.15 11.91 4.22
CA GLU A 583 21.10 12.48 3.36
C GLU A 583 20.27 13.53 4.11
N VAL A 584 19.98 13.31 5.41
CA VAL A 584 19.31 14.32 6.26
C VAL A 584 20.16 15.59 6.37
N ALA A 585 21.47 15.47 6.57
CA ALA A 585 22.36 16.63 6.63
C ALA A 585 22.33 17.44 5.31
N LYS A 586 22.31 16.77 4.15
CA LYS A 586 22.19 17.45 2.84
C LYS A 586 20.84 18.16 2.68
N GLU A 587 19.74 17.50 3.02
CA GLU A 587 18.39 18.08 2.93
C GLU A 587 18.25 19.32 3.82
N LEU A 588 18.77 19.27 5.04
CA LEU A 588 18.76 20.39 5.98
C LEU A 588 19.45 21.64 5.39
N VAL A 589 20.52 21.46 4.61
CA VAL A 589 21.20 22.59 3.96
C VAL A 589 20.46 23.00 2.67
N ALA A 590 20.11 22.05 1.81
CA ALA A 590 19.57 22.31 0.48
C ALA A 590 18.13 22.85 0.51
N ALA A 591 17.23 22.19 1.25
CA ALA A 591 15.81 22.51 1.28
C ALA A 591 15.44 23.41 2.46
N HIS A 592 16.12 23.26 3.60
CA HIS A 592 15.83 24.04 4.80
C HIS A 592 16.74 25.25 4.98
N GLY A 593 17.92 25.30 4.36
CA GLY A 593 18.82 26.46 4.44
C GLY A 593 19.66 26.54 5.72
N ALA A 594 19.87 25.42 6.42
CA ALA A 594 20.70 25.35 7.61
C ALA A 594 22.14 25.83 7.32
N ARG A 595 22.67 26.69 8.19
CA ARG A 595 24.01 27.29 8.03
C ARG A 595 25.05 26.75 9.01
N HIS A 596 24.64 26.27 10.17
CA HIS A 596 25.54 25.74 11.20
C HIS A 596 25.10 24.32 11.57
N LEU A 597 25.90 23.33 11.20
CA LEU A 597 25.64 21.92 11.49
C LEU A 597 26.65 21.40 12.53
N LEU A 598 26.15 20.74 13.58
CA LEU A 598 26.96 19.95 14.49
C LEU A 598 26.65 18.47 14.28
N LEU A 599 27.56 17.77 13.61
CA LEU A 599 27.44 16.36 13.27
C LEU A 599 28.05 15.52 14.38
N VAL A 600 27.20 14.79 15.11
CA VAL A 600 27.62 13.93 16.22
C VAL A 600 27.77 12.50 15.73
N VAL A 601 28.98 11.95 15.91
CA VAL A 601 29.31 10.54 15.66
C VAL A 601 29.32 9.81 17.01
N THR A 602 28.55 8.73 17.12
CA THR A 602 28.48 7.92 18.35
C THR A 602 29.71 7.04 18.49
N GLY A 603 30.46 7.21 19.57
CA GLY A 603 31.62 6.37 19.89
C GLY A 603 32.35 6.86 21.13
N LYS A 604 33.15 5.98 21.77
CA LYS A 604 34.07 6.38 22.84
C LYS A 604 35.30 7.02 22.19
N ARG A 605 35.75 8.18 22.71
CA ARG A 605 36.88 8.96 22.17
C ARG A 605 38.16 8.14 21.92
N ASP A 606 38.37 7.08 22.71
CA ASP A 606 39.55 6.21 22.65
C ASP A 606 39.39 4.98 21.73
N LEU A 607 38.18 4.75 21.18
CA LEU A 607 37.82 3.57 20.37
C LEU A 607 37.18 3.93 19.01
N ALA A 608 37.07 5.22 18.67
CA ALA A 608 36.59 5.60 17.35
C ALA A 608 37.64 5.20 16.30
N ASP A 609 37.30 4.21 15.47
CA ASP A 609 38.16 3.81 14.35
C ASP A 609 38.42 5.02 13.45
N GLU A 610 39.68 5.22 13.03
CA GLU A 610 40.07 6.31 12.11
C GLU A 610 39.19 6.32 10.84
N HIS A 611 38.63 5.17 10.45
CA HIS A 611 37.69 5.01 9.35
C HIS A 611 36.34 5.71 9.54
N GLU A 612 35.73 5.72 10.73
CA GLU A 612 34.45 6.41 10.94
C GLU A 612 34.62 7.93 10.91
N LEU A 613 35.74 8.41 11.46
CA LEU A 613 36.13 9.81 11.39
C LEU A 613 36.44 10.25 9.95
N ALA A 614 37.03 9.35 9.14
CA ALA A 614 37.28 9.56 7.71
C ALA A 614 36.00 9.53 6.87
N ALA A 615 35.04 8.65 7.17
CA ALA A 615 33.74 8.62 6.49
C ALA A 615 32.90 9.89 6.78
N ALA A 616 33.01 10.43 8.01
CA ALA A 616 32.50 11.77 8.30
C ALA A 616 33.29 12.85 7.52
N GLY A 617 34.60 12.64 7.32
CA GLY A 617 35.51 13.34 6.39
C GLY A 617 34.88 13.70 5.05
N ASP A 618 34.44 12.65 4.35
CA ASP A 618 33.85 12.74 3.01
C ASP A 618 32.48 13.43 3.02
N LEU A 619 31.73 13.33 4.11
CA LEU A 619 30.43 13.99 4.26
C LEU A 619 30.54 15.52 4.27
N ASP A 620 31.54 16.10 4.96
CA ASP A 620 31.72 17.57 4.96
C ASP A 620 32.01 18.07 3.54
N SER A 621 32.82 17.32 2.79
CA SER A 621 33.14 17.67 1.40
C SER A 621 31.91 17.56 0.50
N ALA A 622 31.07 16.54 0.71
CA ALA A 622 29.82 16.37 -0.04
C ALA A 622 28.79 17.47 0.30
N VAL A 623 28.58 17.78 1.59
CA VAL A 623 27.66 18.85 2.04
C VAL A 623 28.15 20.23 1.58
N ALA A 624 29.47 20.48 1.62
CA ALA A 624 30.06 21.72 1.10
C ALA A 624 30.03 21.82 -0.43
N ALA A 625 30.12 20.69 -1.15
CA ALA A 625 30.08 20.64 -2.61
C ALA A 625 28.68 20.84 -3.20
N GLU A 626 27.61 20.42 -2.49
CA GLU A 626 26.22 20.61 -2.91
C GLU A 626 25.83 22.10 -3.04
N LEU A 627 26.55 23.03 -2.39
CA LEU A 627 26.32 24.48 -2.50
C LEU A 627 27.62 25.29 -2.61
N PRO A 628 28.22 25.40 -3.80
CA PRO A 628 29.38 26.27 -4.03
C PRO A 628 29.00 27.74 -3.81
N GLY A 629 29.40 28.32 -2.67
CA GLY A 629 29.24 29.75 -2.37
C GLY A 629 28.34 30.12 -1.20
N ALA A 630 27.78 29.16 -0.45
CA ALA A 630 27.05 29.41 0.79
C ALA A 630 27.93 29.12 2.01
N GLY A 631 28.06 30.07 2.94
CA GLY A 631 28.90 29.96 4.14
C GLY A 631 28.36 28.99 5.19
N VAL A 632 28.26 27.69 4.86
CA VAL A 632 27.83 26.64 5.78
C VAL A 632 29.02 26.21 6.64
N LEU A 633 28.87 26.28 7.96
CA LEU A 633 29.84 25.81 8.94
C LEU A 633 29.42 24.44 9.45
N VAL A 634 30.20 23.41 9.11
CA VAL A 634 30.03 22.05 9.63
C VAL A 634 31.09 21.80 10.69
N SER A 635 30.64 21.42 11.88
CA SER A 635 31.48 21.01 13.01
C SER A 635 31.16 19.57 13.38
N ARG A 636 32.16 18.85 13.89
CA ARG A 636 32.03 17.43 14.25
C ARG A 636 32.35 17.22 15.71
N ALA A 637 31.62 16.31 16.34
CA ALA A 637 31.93 15.84 17.67
C ALA A 637 31.76 14.33 17.78
N VAL A 638 32.68 13.69 18.49
CA VAL A 638 32.52 12.32 18.94
C VAL A 638 31.92 12.37 20.34
N CYS A 639 30.73 11.82 20.50
CA CYS A 639 30.05 11.77 21.79
C CYS A 639 29.27 10.47 21.93
N ASP A 640 29.50 9.76 23.03
CA ASP A 640 28.60 8.71 23.49
C ASP A 640 27.36 9.36 24.11
N LEU A 641 26.21 9.22 23.45
CA LEU A 641 24.95 9.82 23.90
C LEU A 641 24.37 9.13 25.16
N THR A 642 24.88 7.95 25.51
CA THR A 642 24.51 7.27 26.77
C THR A 642 25.25 7.85 27.98
N ASP A 643 26.39 8.54 27.76
CA ASP A 643 27.10 9.29 28.80
C ASP A 643 26.59 10.72 28.90
N ARG A 644 25.72 10.96 29.89
CA ARG A 644 25.15 12.28 30.16
C ARG A 644 26.21 13.36 30.37
N THR A 645 27.33 13.03 31.02
CA THR A 645 28.39 14.01 31.31
C THR A 645 29.15 14.39 30.04
N ALA A 646 29.29 13.45 29.09
CA ALA A 646 29.87 13.75 27.77
C ALA A 646 28.95 14.63 26.93
N LEU A 647 27.64 14.33 26.93
CA LEU A 647 26.65 15.12 26.22
C LEU A 647 26.55 16.56 26.75
N ASP A 648 26.49 16.73 28.08
CA ASP A 648 26.43 18.08 28.68
C ASP A 648 27.66 18.92 28.32
N ARG A 649 28.86 18.30 28.27
CA ARG A 649 30.09 18.97 27.81
C ARG A 649 30.01 19.36 26.34
N LEU A 650 29.53 18.47 25.47
CA LEU A 650 29.35 18.76 24.05
C LEU A 650 28.40 19.95 23.84
N LEU A 651 27.29 20.00 24.58
CA LEU A 651 26.33 21.11 24.47
C LEU A 651 26.89 22.43 24.99
N GLN A 652 27.76 22.41 26.02
CA GLN A 652 28.45 23.59 26.54
C GLN A 652 29.50 24.15 25.58
N ASP A 653 30.09 23.31 24.73
CA ASP A 653 31.09 23.71 23.73
C ASP A 653 30.48 24.42 22.50
N ILE A 654 29.14 24.45 22.37
CA ILE A 654 28.45 25.14 21.28
C ILE A 654 28.62 26.66 21.43
N PRO A 655 29.12 27.38 20.39
CA PRO A 655 29.35 28.82 20.46
C PRO A 655 28.08 29.62 20.77
N ALA A 656 28.17 30.55 21.72
CA ALA A 656 27.05 31.44 22.08
C ALA A 656 26.60 32.36 20.92
N GLU A 657 27.47 32.60 19.93
CA GLU A 657 27.17 33.36 18.71
C GLU A 657 26.18 32.61 17.79
N HIS A 658 26.19 31.28 17.83
CA HIS A 658 25.34 30.39 17.05
C HIS A 658 24.72 29.32 17.97
N PRO A 659 23.79 29.71 18.87
CA PRO A 659 23.25 28.82 19.90
C PRO A 659 22.55 27.61 19.27
N LEU A 660 22.43 26.52 20.04
CA LEU A 660 21.65 25.35 19.62
C LEU A 660 20.17 25.74 19.44
N THR A 661 19.64 25.50 18.25
CA THR A 661 18.26 25.88 17.89
C THR A 661 17.42 24.68 17.45
N ALA A 662 18.05 23.66 16.89
CA ALA A 662 17.36 22.43 16.53
C ALA A 662 18.20 21.18 16.82
N VAL A 663 17.51 20.09 17.12
CA VAL A 663 18.08 18.76 17.31
C VAL A 663 17.38 17.79 16.35
N VAL A 664 18.16 16.99 15.63
CA VAL A 664 17.69 15.89 14.79
C VAL A 664 18.38 14.60 15.26
N HIS A 665 17.63 13.77 15.96
CA HIS A 665 18.09 12.50 16.48
C HIS A 665 17.74 11.38 15.50
N LEU A 666 18.78 10.71 14.99
CA LEU A 666 18.65 9.50 14.20
C LEU A 666 19.04 8.30 15.07
N PRO A 667 18.26 7.20 15.09
CA PRO A 667 18.64 6.00 15.81
C PRO A 667 19.89 5.36 15.16
N GLY A 668 20.65 4.60 15.94
CA GLY A 668 21.82 3.87 15.47
C GLY A 668 21.44 2.72 14.53
N ALA A 669 22.42 2.14 13.84
CA ALA A 669 22.20 0.96 13.00
C ALA A 669 21.60 -0.21 13.81
N GLU A 670 20.66 -0.96 13.21
CA GLU A 670 19.99 -2.09 13.88
C GLU A 670 21.01 -3.13 14.35
N GLY A 671 20.85 -3.58 15.60
CA GLY A 671 21.67 -4.64 16.18
C GLY A 671 21.43 -6.03 15.56
N PRO A 672 22.30 -7.02 15.82
CA PRO A 672 22.17 -8.37 15.27
C PRO A 672 20.86 -9.06 15.71
N GLY A 673 20.18 -9.74 14.78
CA GLY A 673 18.96 -10.52 15.04
C GLY A 673 19.19 -11.67 16.04
N ALA A 674 18.24 -11.88 16.95
CA ALA A 674 18.38 -12.84 18.04
C ALA A 674 18.13 -14.29 17.60
N VAL A 675 19.20 -15.06 17.37
CA VAL A 675 19.12 -16.52 17.10
C VAL A 675 19.94 -17.35 18.12
N ALA A 676 20.51 -16.71 19.15
CA ALA A 676 21.25 -17.35 20.24
C ALA A 676 21.12 -16.58 21.56
N GLU A 677 21.38 -17.22 22.71
CA GLU A 677 21.30 -16.60 24.05
C GLU A 677 22.23 -15.37 24.18
N GLN A 678 23.43 -15.44 23.59
CA GLN A 678 24.35 -14.28 23.47
C GLN A 678 23.81 -13.17 22.55
N ALA A 679 22.95 -13.49 21.59
CA ALA A 679 22.32 -12.51 20.70
C ALA A 679 21.15 -11.78 21.40
N ALA A 680 20.43 -12.45 22.31
CA ALA A 680 19.37 -11.81 23.11
C ALA A 680 19.93 -10.75 24.07
N GLU A 681 21.01 -11.06 24.80
CA GLU A 681 21.67 -10.06 25.66
C GLU A 681 22.24 -8.88 24.86
N ALA A 682 22.78 -9.14 23.66
CA ALA A 682 23.29 -8.10 22.78
C ALA A 682 22.16 -7.18 22.26
N ALA A 683 21.01 -7.77 21.88
CA ALA A 683 19.82 -7.02 21.47
C ALA A 683 19.26 -6.16 22.60
N GLN A 684 19.23 -6.68 23.84
CA GLN A 684 18.77 -5.93 25.00
C GLN A 684 19.69 -4.75 25.34
N ARG A 685 21.02 -4.94 25.29
CA ARG A 685 21.99 -3.84 25.48
C ARG A 685 21.89 -2.77 24.39
N HIS A 686 21.64 -3.19 23.15
CA HIS A 686 21.43 -2.25 22.05
C HIS A 686 20.16 -1.42 22.27
N LEU A 687 19.05 -2.06 22.64
CA LEU A 687 17.79 -1.39 22.97
C LEU A 687 17.97 -0.35 24.09
N GLU A 688 18.60 -0.75 25.20
CA GLU A 688 18.87 0.13 26.33
C GLU A 688 19.67 1.36 25.89
N SER A 689 20.70 1.16 25.07
CA SER A 689 21.54 2.24 24.55
C SER A 689 20.75 3.24 23.69
N GLN A 690 19.85 2.76 22.82
CA GLN A 690 19.04 3.66 21.98
C GLN A 690 18.05 4.49 22.81
N ILE A 691 17.37 3.85 23.77
CA ILE A 691 16.41 4.52 24.66
C ILE A 691 17.14 5.54 25.56
N ALA A 692 18.27 5.16 26.15
CA ALA A 692 19.07 6.03 27.02
C ALA A 692 19.63 7.24 26.27
N ALA A 693 20.06 7.08 25.01
CA ALA A 693 20.54 8.18 24.19
C ALA A 693 19.46 9.25 23.98
N ALA A 694 18.23 8.83 23.65
CA ALA A 694 17.11 9.74 23.46
C ALA A 694 16.65 10.42 24.75
N GLU A 695 16.58 9.68 25.86
CA GLU A 695 16.26 10.23 27.20
C GLU A 695 17.30 11.28 27.63
N ASN A 696 18.60 10.98 27.47
CA ASN A 696 19.67 11.92 27.79
C ASN A 696 19.58 13.19 26.95
N LEU A 697 19.28 13.06 25.66
CA LEU A 697 19.14 14.20 24.75
C LEU A 697 17.94 15.08 25.09
N ASP A 698 16.80 14.48 25.47
CA ASP A 698 15.66 15.22 26.01
C ASP A 698 16.07 16.00 27.25
N LEU A 699 16.56 15.31 28.28
CA LEU A 699 16.90 15.89 29.56
C LEU A 699 18.00 16.95 29.47
N ALA A 700 18.97 16.81 28.57
CA ALA A 700 20.06 17.77 28.36
C ALA A 700 19.59 19.05 27.65
N THR A 701 18.45 18.99 26.95
CA THR A 701 17.95 20.10 26.13
C THR A 701 16.69 20.78 26.67
N ARG A 702 16.10 20.31 27.78
CA ARG A 702 14.89 20.93 28.37
C ARG A 702 15.06 22.39 28.77
N GLY A 703 16.29 22.81 29.09
CA GLY A 703 16.62 24.19 29.45
C GLY A 703 16.98 25.09 28.26
N THR A 704 16.95 24.56 27.03
CA THR A 704 17.35 25.26 25.80
C THR A 704 16.12 25.62 24.97
N GLU A 705 16.04 26.86 24.49
CA GLU A 705 14.95 27.31 23.60
C GLU A 705 15.12 26.72 22.18
N LEU A 706 14.68 25.48 21.98
CA LEU A 706 14.71 24.82 20.68
C LEU A 706 13.46 25.15 19.84
N SER A 707 13.67 25.53 18.57
CA SER A 707 12.59 25.67 17.59
C SER A 707 12.10 24.30 17.09
N SER A 708 12.96 23.27 17.14
CA SER A 708 12.64 21.93 16.68
C SER A 708 13.46 20.86 17.42
N PHE A 709 12.79 19.76 17.78
CA PHE A 709 13.43 18.55 18.31
C PHE A 709 12.82 17.37 17.57
N VAL A 710 13.53 16.88 16.56
CA VAL A 710 13.04 15.84 15.65
C VAL A 710 13.71 14.53 16.04
N VAL A 711 12.91 13.50 16.28
CA VAL A 711 13.41 12.13 16.50
C VAL A 711 12.92 11.26 15.36
N PHE A 712 13.84 10.57 14.67
CA PHE A 712 13.46 9.56 13.69
C PHE A 712 13.11 8.28 14.45
N SER A 713 11.86 7.87 14.28
CA SER A 713 11.29 6.64 14.81
C SER A 713 11.16 5.62 13.67
N ALA A 714 10.66 4.42 13.98
CA ALA A 714 10.41 3.38 12.99
C ALA A 714 8.90 3.18 12.81
N THR A 715 8.45 2.96 11.57
CA THR A 715 7.06 2.60 11.27
C THR A 715 6.63 1.32 12.01
N ALA A 716 7.58 0.41 12.27
CA ALA A 716 7.39 -0.79 13.10
C ALA A 716 6.88 -0.48 14.52
N GLY A 717 7.15 0.70 15.08
CA GLY A 717 6.65 1.09 16.40
C GLY A 717 5.13 1.24 16.44
N THR A 718 4.51 1.65 15.33
CA THR A 718 3.06 1.79 15.19
C THR A 718 2.41 0.58 14.52
N LEU A 719 3.02 0.04 13.46
CA LEU A 719 2.45 -1.05 12.67
C LEU A 719 2.70 -2.44 13.24
N GLY A 720 3.79 -2.61 14.01
CA GLY A 720 4.32 -3.93 14.36
C GLY A 720 5.08 -4.57 13.19
N CYS A 721 6.17 -5.28 13.49
CA CYS A 721 6.98 -5.99 12.50
C CYS A 721 7.69 -7.15 13.20
N SER A 722 7.41 -8.39 12.82
CA SER A 722 7.86 -9.58 13.58
C SER A 722 9.38 -9.78 13.55
N ASP A 723 10.02 -9.45 12.43
CA ASP A 723 11.46 -9.51 12.19
C ASP A 723 12.23 -8.29 12.74
N ARG A 724 11.53 -7.20 13.09
CA ARG A 724 12.14 -5.96 13.62
C ARG A 724 11.53 -5.53 14.96
N ALA A 725 11.36 -6.46 15.88
CA ALA A 725 10.78 -6.19 17.20
C ALA A 725 11.56 -5.09 17.97
N GLY A 726 12.90 -5.08 17.88
CA GLY A 726 13.74 -4.06 18.52
C GLY A 726 13.45 -2.64 18.03
N ALA A 727 13.33 -2.45 16.70
CA ALA A 727 12.95 -1.18 16.11
C ALA A 727 11.53 -0.75 16.51
N GLY A 728 10.61 -1.72 16.66
CA GLY A 728 9.26 -1.47 17.17
C GLY A 728 9.25 -0.92 18.60
N VAL A 729 10.07 -1.48 19.49
CA VAL A 729 10.19 -1.01 20.88
C VAL A 729 10.80 0.40 20.94
N VAL A 730 11.93 0.63 20.25
CA VAL A 730 12.57 1.96 20.22
C VAL A 730 11.62 2.99 19.62
N GLY A 731 10.96 2.67 18.51
CA GLY A 731 10.04 3.59 17.84
C GLY A 731 8.87 4.00 18.74
N ALA A 732 8.21 3.04 19.40
CA ALA A 732 7.12 3.34 20.32
C ALA A 732 7.56 4.20 21.52
N PHE A 733 8.78 3.99 22.04
CA PHE A 733 9.36 4.84 23.08
C PHE A 733 9.63 6.27 22.59
N LEU A 734 10.20 6.43 21.39
CA LEU A 734 10.49 7.75 20.81
C LEU A 734 9.22 8.54 20.51
N ASP A 735 8.16 7.87 20.04
CA ASP A 735 6.83 8.47 19.86
C ASP A 735 6.29 8.99 21.20
N ALA A 736 6.36 8.18 22.27
CA ALA A 736 5.96 8.60 23.61
C ALA A 736 6.81 9.76 24.16
N LEU A 737 8.12 9.76 23.90
CA LEU A 737 9.03 10.86 24.30
C LEU A 737 8.63 12.18 23.63
N ALA A 738 8.24 12.15 22.35
CA ALA A 738 7.77 13.34 21.65
C ALA A 738 6.47 13.90 22.28
N HIS A 739 5.54 13.03 22.67
CA HIS A 739 4.34 13.43 23.40
C HIS A 739 4.66 14.00 24.80
N LEU A 740 5.57 13.38 25.56
CA LEU A 740 6.01 13.90 26.87
C LEU A 740 6.63 15.30 26.76
N ARG A 741 7.49 15.53 25.78
CA ARG A 741 8.07 16.86 25.52
C ARG A 741 7.00 17.89 25.16
N ARG A 742 6.05 17.54 24.31
CA ARG A 742 4.94 18.43 23.92
C ARG A 742 4.03 18.76 25.09
N ALA A 743 3.73 17.79 25.95
CA ALA A 743 2.97 18.01 27.18
C ALA A 743 3.67 18.98 28.14
N ALA A 744 5.02 19.00 28.14
CA ALA A 744 5.83 19.97 28.87
C ALA A 744 5.97 21.34 28.18
N GLY A 745 5.29 21.55 27.03
CA GLY A 745 5.37 22.80 26.25
C GLY A 745 6.65 22.94 25.41
N LEU A 746 7.45 21.87 25.28
CA LEU A 746 8.68 21.87 24.51
C LEU A 746 8.42 21.38 23.07
N ALA A 747 9.23 21.86 22.12
CA ALA A 747 9.18 21.36 20.75
C ALA A 747 9.58 19.88 20.70
N ALA A 748 8.80 19.07 19.98
CA ALA A 748 9.15 17.71 19.60
C ALA A 748 8.31 17.20 18.42
N THR A 749 8.93 16.44 17.51
CA THR A 749 8.25 15.69 16.45
C THR A 749 8.94 14.34 16.31
N SER A 750 8.20 13.25 16.53
CA SER A 750 8.62 11.91 16.14
C SER A 750 8.19 11.62 14.71
N LEU A 751 9.12 11.14 13.90
CA LEU A 751 8.91 10.81 12.50
C LEU A 751 9.14 9.32 12.29
N GLY A 752 8.06 8.54 12.21
CA GLY A 752 8.13 7.14 11.84
C GLY A 752 8.60 7.02 10.39
N TRP A 753 9.85 6.60 10.21
CA TRP A 753 10.55 6.62 8.94
C TRP A 753 11.09 5.23 8.60
N GLU A 754 11.05 4.87 7.31
CA GLU A 754 11.72 3.69 6.76
C GLU A 754 12.51 4.10 5.53
N LEU A 755 13.82 3.83 5.50
CA LEU A 755 14.54 3.80 4.23
C LEU A 755 14.25 2.44 3.59
N SER A 756 13.36 2.39 2.60
CA SER A 756 13.15 1.12 1.91
C SER A 756 14.39 0.79 1.08
N THR A 757 15.01 -0.36 1.38
CA THR A 757 15.90 -1.09 0.47
C THR A 757 15.12 -2.02 -0.46
N GLY A 758 13.78 -1.90 -0.50
CA GLY A 758 12.89 -2.66 -1.38
C GLY A 758 12.43 -4.03 -0.85
N THR A 759 12.70 -4.37 0.42
CA THR A 759 12.39 -5.70 1.00
C THR A 759 11.50 -5.67 2.25
N ASP A 760 10.95 -4.53 2.66
CA ASP A 760 10.26 -4.42 3.96
C ASP A 760 8.90 -5.14 3.98
N ARG A 761 8.77 -6.09 4.93
CA ARG A 761 7.59 -6.92 5.19
C ARG A 761 6.71 -6.35 6.31
N THR A 762 6.78 -5.04 6.58
CA THR A 762 5.97 -4.35 7.62
C THR A 762 4.46 -4.39 7.35
N MET A 763 4.04 -4.67 6.11
CA MET A 763 2.64 -4.66 5.72
C MET A 763 2.10 -6.06 5.43
N PRO A 764 0.93 -6.43 5.98
CA PRO A 764 0.23 -7.65 5.57
C PRO A 764 -0.29 -7.51 4.14
N GLU A 765 -0.20 -8.59 3.36
CA GLU A 765 -0.83 -8.69 2.03
C GLU A 765 -2.33 -8.33 2.11
N PRO A 766 -2.91 -7.60 1.14
CA PRO A 766 -2.33 -7.17 -0.15
C PRO A 766 -1.73 -5.75 -0.11
N TRP A 767 -1.29 -5.25 1.05
CA TRP A 767 -0.78 -3.88 1.17
C TRP A 767 0.73 -3.84 0.95
N THR A 768 1.20 -2.89 0.13
CA THR A 768 2.61 -2.51 0.10
C THR A 768 2.81 -1.14 0.73
N ALA A 769 3.84 -1.07 1.56
CA ALA A 769 4.50 0.16 1.90
C ALA A 769 5.73 0.30 0.98
N TRP A 770 5.91 1.46 0.36
CA TRP A 770 7.18 1.76 -0.31
C TRP A 770 7.64 3.15 0.06
N LEU A 771 8.96 3.29 0.19
CA LEU A 771 9.62 4.57 0.36
C LEU A 771 10.87 4.58 -0.54
N GLY A 772 10.88 5.45 -1.56
CA GLY A 772 12.01 5.67 -2.46
C GLY A 772 12.98 6.71 -1.88
N ALA A 773 14.21 6.30 -1.61
CA ALA A 773 15.19 6.99 -0.75
C ALA A 773 15.58 8.46 -1.08
N ARG A 774 15.15 9.07 -2.19
CA ARG A 774 15.55 10.47 -2.56
C ARG A 774 14.41 11.48 -2.71
N ASP A 775 13.21 11.07 -3.11
CA ASP A 775 12.09 12.02 -3.30
C ASP A 775 11.35 12.35 -1.98
N GLU A 776 11.77 11.74 -0.87
CA GLU A 776 10.96 11.68 0.35
C GLU A 776 11.50 12.52 1.51
N LEU A 777 12.79 12.85 1.55
CA LEU A 777 13.30 13.80 2.55
C LEU A 777 12.64 15.19 2.42
N GLY A 778 12.08 15.52 1.25
CA GLY A 778 11.20 16.68 1.08
C GLY A 778 9.90 16.62 1.91
N LEU A 779 9.54 15.47 2.48
CA LEU A 779 8.46 15.32 3.46
C LEU A 779 8.86 15.76 4.86
N LEU A 780 10.15 15.83 5.19
CA LEU A 780 10.64 16.24 6.51
C LEU A 780 10.07 17.61 6.91
N GLY A 781 10.15 18.58 5.99
CA GLY A 781 9.56 19.90 6.18
C GLY A 781 8.05 19.87 6.41
N ALA A 782 7.33 19.05 5.64
CA ALA A 782 5.88 18.91 5.76
C ALA A 782 5.47 18.22 7.07
N ALA A 783 6.21 17.20 7.51
CA ALA A 783 5.99 16.51 8.77
C ALA A 783 6.20 17.44 9.97
N ILE A 784 7.28 18.22 9.96
CA ILE A 784 7.57 19.22 11.02
C ILE A 784 6.52 20.35 10.98
N GLY A 785 6.16 20.81 9.78
CA GLY A 785 5.14 21.84 9.56
C GLY A 785 3.72 21.42 9.94
N SER A 786 3.43 20.11 10.07
CA SER A 786 2.11 19.62 10.50
C SER A 786 1.75 20.10 11.91
N GLY A 787 2.77 20.30 12.77
CA GLY A 787 2.59 20.62 14.19
C GLY A 787 2.21 19.43 15.06
N LEU A 788 2.13 18.22 14.51
CA LEU A 788 1.80 17.00 15.23
C LEU A 788 3.02 16.47 16.02
N PRO A 789 2.79 15.83 17.18
CA PRO A 789 3.84 15.19 17.98
C PRO A 789 4.44 13.96 17.29
N THR A 790 3.63 13.19 16.56
CA THR A 790 4.04 11.94 15.90
C THR A 790 3.44 11.91 14.50
N VAL A 791 4.27 11.63 13.50
CA VAL A 791 3.87 11.52 12.08
C VAL A 791 4.56 10.30 11.48
N LEU A 792 3.83 9.50 10.70
CA LEU A 792 4.41 8.44 9.89
C LEU A 792 4.60 8.95 8.46
N ALA A 793 5.82 8.87 7.94
CA ALA A 793 6.09 9.09 6.53
C ALA A 793 6.07 7.72 5.83
N LEU A 794 4.98 7.40 5.14
CA LEU A 794 4.77 6.11 4.49
C LEU A 794 3.86 6.24 3.27
N ARG A 795 4.27 5.72 2.11
CA ARG A 795 3.35 5.54 0.96
C ARG A 795 2.73 4.15 1.01
N LEU A 796 1.44 4.12 1.34
CA LEU A 796 0.63 2.91 1.30
C LEU A 796 -0.05 2.75 -0.07
N ARG A 797 0.14 1.59 -0.70
CA ARG A 797 -0.60 1.17 -1.89
C ARG A 797 -1.24 -0.20 -1.64
N ALA A 798 -2.50 -0.34 -2.02
CA ALA A 798 -3.10 -1.66 -2.16
C ALA A 798 -2.64 -2.27 -3.48
N LYS A 799 -2.18 -3.53 -3.47
CA LYS A 799 -1.70 -4.23 -4.68
C LYS A 799 -2.80 -4.49 -5.73
N SER A 800 -4.08 -4.37 -5.37
CA SER A 800 -5.19 -4.50 -6.33
C SER A 800 -6.38 -3.59 -5.95
N ARG A 801 -7.18 -3.16 -6.95
CA ARG A 801 -8.48 -2.48 -6.69
C ARG A 801 -9.48 -3.40 -5.99
N ALA A 802 -9.37 -4.71 -6.17
CA ALA A 802 -10.21 -5.70 -5.48
C ALA A 802 -10.00 -5.68 -3.95
N ALA A 803 -8.81 -5.31 -3.46
CA ALA A 803 -8.55 -5.12 -2.02
C ALA A 803 -9.31 -3.92 -1.40
N SER A 804 -9.86 -3.03 -2.23
CA SER A 804 -10.75 -1.95 -1.77
C SER A 804 -12.24 -2.32 -1.80
N ASP A 805 -12.58 -3.48 -2.37
CA ASP A 805 -13.93 -4.04 -2.39
C ASP A 805 -14.02 -5.20 -1.37
N HIS A 806 -14.49 -4.91 -0.15
CA HIS A 806 -15.13 -5.74 0.90
C HIS A 806 -14.88 -7.27 1.07
N SER A 807 -14.07 -7.99 0.28
CA SER A 807 -13.88 -9.46 0.38
C SER A 807 -12.54 -9.90 0.99
N THR A 808 -11.59 -8.97 1.21
CA THR A 808 -10.37 -9.21 2.01
C THR A 808 -10.43 -8.43 3.32
N THR A 809 -10.13 -9.06 4.45
CA THR A 809 -10.15 -8.41 5.78
C THR A 809 -9.08 -7.33 5.85
N VAL A 810 -9.48 -6.08 5.68
CA VAL A 810 -8.61 -4.91 5.85
C VAL A 810 -8.05 -4.90 7.29
N PRO A 811 -6.72 -4.87 7.48
CA PRO A 811 -6.11 -4.76 8.80
C PRO A 811 -6.72 -3.62 9.61
N ALA A 812 -6.98 -3.83 10.90
CA ALA A 812 -7.74 -2.89 11.74
C ALA A 812 -7.25 -1.44 11.64
N LEU A 813 -5.92 -1.24 11.67
CA LEU A 813 -5.28 0.07 11.53
C LEU A 813 -5.56 0.76 10.18
N LEU A 814 -5.71 0.00 9.08
CA LEU A 814 -5.89 0.53 7.74
C LEU A 814 -7.35 0.80 7.39
N ARG A 815 -8.31 0.40 8.24
CA ARG A 815 -9.75 0.60 8.00
C ARG A 815 -10.12 2.08 7.84
N GLY A 816 -9.34 3.00 8.42
CA GLY A 816 -9.50 4.45 8.23
C GLY A 816 -9.06 4.96 6.84
N LEU A 817 -8.30 4.17 6.07
CA LEU A 817 -7.79 4.55 4.75
C LEU A 817 -8.58 3.92 3.59
N VAL A 818 -9.48 2.96 3.85
CA VAL A 818 -10.28 2.25 2.85
C VAL A 818 -11.70 2.80 2.80
N ARG A 819 -12.24 2.97 1.59
CA ARG A 819 -13.61 3.45 1.38
C ARG A 819 -14.60 2.29 1.54
N ALA A 820 -15.52 2.38 2.50
CA ALA A 820 -16.72 1.54 2.47
C ALA A 820 -17.68 2.09 1.39
N THR A 821 -17.62 1.54 0.17
CA THR A 821 -18.66 1.75 -0.84
C THR A 821 -19.93 1.03 -0.41
N SER A 822 -20.86 1.75 0.25
CA SER A 822 -22.21 1.24 0.48
C SER A 822 -22.97 1.19 -0.85
N ARG A 823 -22.83 0.10 -1.60
CA ARG A 823 -23.89 -0.27 -2.55
C ARG A 823 -25.08 -0.73 -1.71
N ARG A 824 -26.18 0.03 -1.77
CA ARG A 824 -27.49 -0.53 -1.47
C ARG A 824 -27.66 -1.76 -2.35
N ALA A 825 -27.78 -2.92 -1.71
CA ALA A 825 -28.09 -4.17 -2.36
C ALA A 825 -29.40 -4.02 -3.14
N ALA A 826 -29.28 -3.91 -4.46
CA ALA A 826 -30.32 -4.43 -5.33
C ALA A 826 -30.21 -5.95 -5.26
N SER A 827 -31.33 -6.59 -4.96
CA SER A 827 -31.49 -8.03 -4.75
C SER A 827 -30.83 -8.87 -5.84
N ALA A 828 -29.69 -9.47 -5.52
CA ALA A 828 -29.10 -10.60 -6.25
C ALA A 828 -28.45 -11.53 -5.22
N GLY A 829 -28.99 -12.76 -5.12
CA GLY A 829 -28.43 -13.97 -4.50
C GLY A 829 -27.71 -13.83 -3.15
N THR A 830 -28.38 -14.21 -2.06
CA THR A 830 -27.75 -14.45 -0.75
C THR A 830 -26.56 -15.41 -0.88
N VAL A 831 -25.39 -15.00 -0.39
CA VAL A 831 -24.24 -15.90 -0.19
C VAL A 831 -24.63 -16.90 0.91
N PRO A 832 -24.63 -18.22 0.67
CA PRO A 832 -24.98 -19.19 1.70
C PRO A 832 -23.93 -19.17 2.81
N THR A 833 -24.38 -19.03 4.06
CA THR A 833 -23.54 -19.16 5.26
C THR A 833 -23.27 -20.64 5.58
N VAL A 834 -22.30 -20.94 6.47
CA VAL A 834 -22.04 -22.32 6.97
C VAL A 834 -23.34 -22.98 7.49
N GLU A 835 -24.17 -22.22 8.20
CA GLU A 835 -25.46 -22.70 8.72
C GLU A 835 -26.44 -23.06 7.59
N ASP A 836 -26.45 -22.32 6.48
CA ASP A 836 -27.32 -22.60 5.32
C ASP A 836 -26.90 -23.87 4.57
N LEU A 837 -25.60 -24.10 4.38
CA LEU A 837 -25.10 -25.29 3.69
C LEU A 837 -25.29 -26.55 4.55
N GLY A 838 -25.02 -26.45 5.86
CA GLY A 838 -25.24 -27.52 6.83
C GLY A 838 -26.71 -27.96 6.89
N GLN A 839 -27.66 -27.01 6.91
CA GLN A 839 -29.09 -27.32 6.88
C GLN A 839 -29.55 -27.95 5.55
N ARG A 840 -29.00 -27.49 4.41
CA ARG A 840 -29.33 -28.05 3.08
C ARG A 840 -28.82 -29.48 2.90
N LEU A 841 -27.61 -29.79 3.39
CA LEU A 841 -27.03 -31.14 3.28
C LEU A 841 -27.63 -32.12 4.29
N ALA A 842 -28.04 -31.67 5.48
CA ALA A 842 -28.65 -32.51 6.52
C ALA A 842 -30.00 -33.14 6.08
N GLY A 843 -30.70 -32.53 5.10
CA GLY A 843 -31.96 -33.03 4.56
C GLY A 843 -31.84 -33.94 3.33
N LEU A 844 -30.63 -34.14 2.79
CA LEU A 844 -30.41 -34.84 1.51
C LEU A 844 -29.63 -36.16 1.68
N PRO A 845 -29.95 -37.20 0.89
CA PRO A 845 -29.10 -38.39 0.80
C PRO A 845 -27.68 -38.03 0.34
N GLN A 846 -26.66 -38.72 0.85
CA GLN A 846 -25.26 -38.47 0.49
C GLN A 846 -24.99 -38.58 -1.03
N SER A 847 -25.80 -39.36 -1.76
CA SER A 847 -25.76 -39.44 -3.22
C SER A 847 -26.14 -38.15 -3.95
N GLU A 848 -26.81 -37.21 -3.27
CA GLU A 848 -27.28 -35.94 -3.82
C GLU A 848 -26.39 -34.75 -3.41
N TRP A 849 -25.41 -34.96 -2.51
CA TRP A 849 -24.45 -33.92 -2.07
C TRP A 849 -23.60 -33.35 -3.20
N PRO A 850 -23.06 -34.14 -4.16
CA PRO A 850 -22.24 -33.60 -5.23
C PRO A 850 -22.96 -32.54 -6.06
N ALA A 851 -24.27 -32.70 -6.33
CA ALA A 851 -25.03 -31.71 -7.11
C ALA A 851 -25.13 -30.35 -6.38
N VAL A 852 -25.37 -30.37 -5.06
CA VAL A 852 -25.44 -29.15 -4.24
C VAL A 852 -24.07 -28.49 -4.09
N LEU A 853 -23.02 -29.30 -3.93
CA LEU A 853 -21.65 -28.81 -3.82
C LEU A 853 -21.14 -28.25 -5.16
N THR A 854 -21.58 -28.78 -6.31
CA THR A 854 -21.27 -28.21 -7.63
C THR A 854 -21.80 -26.78 -7.75
N ASP A 855 -23.04 -26.52 -7.34
CA ASP A 855 -23.61 -25.16 -7.36
C ASP A 855 -22.82 -24.19 -6.46
N VAL A 856 -22.38 -24.67 -5.29
CA VAL A 856 -21.58 -23.87 -4.35
C VAL A 856 -20.19 -23.59 -4.92
N VAL A 857 -19.48 -24.61 -5.40
CA VAL A 857 -18.12 -24.46 -5.95
C VAL A 857 -18.13 -23.59 -7.22
N CYS A 858 -19.05 -23.82 -8.15
CA CYS A 858 -19.15 -23.03 -9.38
C CYS A 858 -19.63 -21.60 -9.10
N GLY A 859 -20.57 -21.42 -8.15
CA GLY A 859 -21.02 -20.09 -7.72
C GLY A 859 -19.92 -19.26 -7.06
N GLN A 860 -19.13 -19.88 -6.17
CA GLN A 860 -17.98 -19.20 -5.56
C GLN A 860 -16.87 -18.92 -6.58
N ALA A 861 -16.62 -19.85 -7.50
CA ALA A 861 -15.65 -19.64 -8.58
C ALA A 861 -16.07 -18.50 -9.52
N ALA A 862 -17.33 -18.43 -9.90
CA ALA A 862 -17.88 -17.34 -10.73
C ALA A 862 -17.76 -15.98 -10.02
N ALA A 863 -17.98 -15.95 -8.70
CA ALA A 863 -17.88 -14.72 -7.91
C ALA A 863 -16.43 -14.23 -7.76
N VAL A 864 -15.45 -15.12 -7.74
CA VAL A 864 -14.00 -14.76 -7.75
C VAL A 864 -13.59 -14.20 -9.12
N LEU A 865 -14.10 -14.76 -10.21
CA LEU A 865 -13.83 -14.29 -11.57
C LEU A 865 -14.64 -13.04 -11.99
N GLY A 866 -15.50 -12.52 -11.11
CA GLY A 866 -16.32 -11.33 -11.39
C GLY A 866 -17.49 -11.58 -12.35
N HIS A 867 -17.94 -12.82 -12.51
CA HIS A 867 -19.10 -13.18 -13.33
C HIS A 867 -20.41 -13.03 -12.55
N GLY A 868 -21.45 -12.50 -13.21
CA GLY A 868 -22.74 -12.15 -12.60
C GLY A 868 -23.72 -13.32 -12.35
N ALA A 869 -23.38 -14.56 -12.71
CA ALA A 869 -24.20 -15.75 -12.47
C ALA A 869 -23.34 -17.04 -12.48
N GLY A 870 -23.75 -18.06 -11.71
CA GLY A 870 -23.03 -19.34 -11.54
C GLY A 870 -22.91 -20.23 -12.79
N ASP A 871 -23.56 -19.87 -13.90
CA ASP A 871 -23.53 -20.61 -15.17
C ASP A 871 -22.33 -20.25 -16.07
N ALA A 872 -21.44 -19.33 -15.62
CA ALA A 872 -20.27 -18.91 -16.38
C ALA A 872 -19.03 -19.81 -16.19
N VAL A 873 -19.02 -20.67 -15.15
CA VAL A 873 -17.90 -21.56 -14.83
C VAL A 873 -18.30 -23.00 -15.16
N GLU A 874 -17.59 -23.61 -16.11
CA GLU A 874 -17.83 -24.98 -16.53
C GLU A 874 -17.17 -25.96 -15.54
N ALA A 875 -17.95 -26.90 -15.01
CA ALA A 875 -17.49 -27.81 -13.94
C ALA A 875 -16.37 -28.78 -14.36
N GLU A 876 -16.29 -29.10 -15.65
CA GLU A 876 -15.31 -30.04 -16.22
C GLU A 876 -14.07 -29.34 -16.81
N LYS A 877 -14.08 -28.01 -16.92
CA LYS A 877 -12.97 -27.25 -17.49
C LYS A 877 -11.96 -26.89 -16.39
N GLY A 878 -10.67 -26.85 -16.74
CA GLY A 878 -9.60 -26.58 -15.78
C GLY A 878 -9.73 -25.18 -15.19
N PHE A 879 -9.48 -25.00 -13.88
CA PHE A 879 -9.56 -23.67 -13.25
C PHE A 879 -8.65 -22.63 -13.93
N ILE A 880 -7.42 -23.01 -14.30
CA ILE A 880 -6.45 -22.10 -14.95
C ILE A 880 -6.91 -21.71 -16.36
N GLU A 881 -7.50 -22.65 -17.12
CA GLU A 881 -8.09 -22.36 -18.44
C GLU A 881 -9.30 -21.43 -18.35
N GLN A 882 -9.88 -21.27 -17.16
CA GLN A 882 -11.02 -20.41 -16.87
C GLN A 882 -10.60 -19.06 -16.26
N GLY A 883 -9.29 -18.78 -16.19
CA GLY A 883 -8.77 -17.49 -15.71
C GLY A 883 -8.38 -17.46 -14.24
N PHE A 884 -8.29 -18.62 -13.57
CA PHE A 884 -7.70 -18.68 -12.24
C PHE A 884 -6.16 -18.58 -12.28
N ASP A 885 -5.65 -17.72 -11.43
CA ASP A 885 -4.24 -17.53 -11.10
C ASP A 885 -4.00 -17.83 -9.60
N SER A 886 -2.77 -17.65 -9.14
CA SER A 886 -2.41 -17.92 -7.73
C SER A 886 -3.16 -17.05 -6.72
N LEU A 887 -3.65 -15.87 -7.10
CA LEU A 887 -4.36 -14.94 -6.21
C LEU A 887 -5.84 -15.31 -6.09
N THR A 888 -6.49 -15.55 -7.23
CA THR A 888 -7.89 -16.00 -7.32
C THR A 888 -8.08 -17.41 -6.75
N ALA A 889 -7.07 -18.28 -6.81
CA ALA A 889 -7.10 -19.59 -6.15
C ALA A 889 -7.20 -19.50 -4.61
N VAL A 890 -6.45 -18.56 -4.01
CA VAL A 890 -6.48 -18.33 -2.55
C VAL A 890 -7.82 -17.70 -2.13
N GLU A 891 -8.39 -16.83 -2.95
CA GLU A 891 -9.71 -16.24 -2.70
C GLU A 891 -10.82 -17.31 -2.76
N LEU A 892 -10.80 -18.19 -3.75
CA LEU A 892 -11.74 -19.32 -3.85
C LEU A 892 -11.64 -20.25 -2.64
N ARG A 893 -10.42 -20.57 -2.19
CA ARG A 893 -10.21 -21.36 -0.97
C ARG A 893 -10.85 -20.70 0.26
N ASN A 894 -10.61 -19.40 0.47
CA ASN A 894 -11.15 -18.70 1.64
C ASN A 894 -12.67 -18.74 1.65
N ARG A 895 -13.29 -18.44 0.50
CA ARG A 895 -14.75 -18.47 0.34
C ARG A 895 -15.33 -19.88 0.55
N LEU A 896 -14.62 -20.93 0.14
CA LEU A 896 -15.04 -22.31 0.37
C LEU A 896 -14.85 -22.75 1.83
N ASN A 897 -13.78 -22.31 2.51
CA ASN A 897 -13.64 -22.52 3.96
C ASN A 897 -14.80 -21.86 4.72
N ASP A 898 -15.16 -20.63 4.35
CA ASP A 898 -16.27 -19.89 4.95
C ASP A 898 -17.63 -20.50 4.63
N ALA A 899 -17.80 -21.17 3.49
CA ALA A 899 -19.06 -21.82 3.13
C ALA A 899 -19.20 -23.23 3.72
N THR A 900 -18.10 -23.95 3.92
CA THR A 900 -18.10 -25.38 4.29
C THR A 900 -17.66 -25.64 5.73
N GLY A 901 -17.00 -24.69 6.40
CA GLY A 901 -16.39 -24.88 7.71
C GLY A 901 -15.13 -25.77 7.70
N LEU A 902 -14.65 -26.17 6.52
CA LEU A 902 -13.45 -26.98 6.36
C LEU A 902 -12.18 -26.12 6.41
N ARG A 903 -11.03 -26.76 6.66
CA ARG A 903 -9.70 -26.17 6.49
C ARG A 903 -9.08 -26.71 5.21
N LEU A 904 -9.35 -26.05 4.09
CA LEU A 904 -8.83 -26.42 2.77
C LEU A 904 -7.40 -25.86 2.55
N PRO A 905 -6.51 -26.61 1.88
CA PRO A 905 -5.13 -26.18 1.62
C PRO A 905 -5.05 -25.00 0.64
N SER A 906 -3.98 -24.20 0.71
CA SER A 906 -3.69 -23.10 -0.25
C SER A 906 -3.46 -23.57 -1.68
N THR A 907 -3.15 -24.85 -1.86
CA THR A 907 -2.93 -25.51 -3.15
C THR A 907 -4.21 -26.06 -3.78
N LEU A 908 -5.40 -25.81 -3.22
CA LEU A 908 -6.69 -26.39 -3.62
C LEU A 908 -6.91 -26.46 -5.15
N VAL A 909 -6.68 -25.35 -5.86
CA VAL A 909 -6.88 -25.25 -7.31
C VAL A 909 -5.82 -26.02 -8.12
N PHE A 910 -4.67 -26.29 -7.52
CA PHE A 910 -3.60 -27.10 -8.10
C PHE A 910 -3.74 -28.59 -7.75
N ASP A 911 -4.29 -28.90 -6.57
CA ASP A 911 -4.57 -30.27 -6.12
C ASP A 911 -5.81 -30.83 -6.82
N TYR A 912 -6.76 -29.97 -7.19
CA TYR A 912 -7.98 -30.32 -7.93
C TYR A 912 -8.07 -29.49 -9.21
N ALA A 913 -7.69 -30.12 -10.33
CA ALA A 913 -7.59 -29.43 -11.62
C ALA A 913 -8.92 -28.80 -12.11
N THR A 914 -10.07 -29.36 -11.73
CA THR A 914 -11.41 -28.93 -12.16
C THR A 914 -12.37 -28.74 -10.98
N PRO A 915 -13.41 -27.89 -11.11
CA PRO A 915 -14.47 -27.77 -10.11
C PRO A 915 -15.13 -29.13 -9.76
N ALA A 916 -15.31 -30.02 -10.73
CA ALA A 916 -15.86 -31.36 -10.52
C ALA A 916 -14.95 -32.23 -9.63
N ALA A 917 -13.63 -32.17 -9.82
CA ALA A 917 -12.67 -32.89 -8.97
C ALA A 917 -12.69 -32.36 -7.53
N LEU A 918 -12.79 -31.04 -7.37
CA LEU A 918 -12.88 -30.39 -6.05
C LEU A 918 -14.17 -30.78 -5.31
N VAL A 919 -15.30 -30.85 -6.01
CA VAL A 919 -16.59 -31.30 -5.44
C VAL A 919 -16.51 -32.72 -4.89
N GLN A 920 -15.82 -33.63 -5.58
CA GLN A 920 -15.64 -35.00 -5.11
C GLN A 920 -14.78 -35.05 -3.84
N GLY A 921 -13.70 -34.25 -3.78
CA GLY A 921 -12.85 -34.10 -2.59
C GLY A 921 -13.63 -33.56 -1.39
N LEU A 922 -14.38 -32.47 -1.58
CA LEU A 922 -15.21 -31.85 -0.52
C LEU A 922 -16.31 -32.80 -0.03
N SER A 923 -16.95 -33.55 -0.93
CA SER A 923 -17.98 -34.52 -0.56
C SER A 923 -17.42 -35.67 0.28
N ALA A 924 -16.17 -36.08 0.05
CA ALA A 924 -15.51 -37.11 0.85
C ALA A 924 -15.09 -36.59 2.23
N GLU A 925 -14.57 -35.36 2.31
CA GLU A 925 -14.20 -34.73 3.59
C GLU A 925 -15.41 -34.46 4.50
N LEU A 926 -16.51 -33.94 3.95
CA LEU A 926 -17.75 -33.70 4.70
C LEU A 926 -18.40 -35.01 5.16
N ALA A 927 -18.30 -36.08 4.37
CA ALA A 927 -18.80 -37.40 4.75
C ALA A 927 -18.02 -38.02 5.90
N ALA A 928 -16.72 -37.75 5.98
CA ALA A 928 -15.87 -38.21 7.07
C ALA A 928 -16.21 -37.53 8.43
N GLN A 929 -16.84 -36.34 8.42
CA GLN A 929 -17.23 -35.61 9.63
C GLN A 929 -18.60 -36.01 10.20
N GLY A 930 -19.48 -36.61 9.38
CA GLY A 930 -20.81 -37.08 9.77
C GLY A 930 -21.86 -35.98 10.04
N PRO A 931 -23.18 -36.27 9.93
CA PRO A 931 -24.24 -35.25 9.95
C PRO A 931 -24.42 -34.54 11.30
N ALA A 932 -23.83 -35.03 12.39
CA ALA A 932 -23.87 -34.38 13.71
C ALA A 932 -22.76 -33.32 13.91
N GLY A 933 -21.73 -33.28 13.05
CA GLY A 933 -20.65 -32.27 13.09
C GLY A 933 -21.01 -30.94 12.42
N LEU A 934 -22.08 -30.91 11.62
CA LEU A 934 -22.50 -29.76 10.81
C LEU A 934 -23.45 -28.79 11.54
N ALA A 935 -23.91 -29.13 12.75
CA ALA A 935 -24.89 -28.34 13.51
C ALA A 935 -24.39 -27.87 14.89
N GLY A 936 -23.09 -27.99 15.18
CA GLY A 936 -22.50 -27.51 16.42
C GLY A 936 -21.07 -27.03 16.20
N GLY A 937 -20.75 -25.83 16.69
CA GLY A 937 -19.38 -25.30 16.75
C GLY A 937 -18.40 -26.29 17.41
N PRO A 938 -17.08 -26.10 17.24
CA PRO A 938 -16.08 -27.15 17.33
C PRO A 938 -16.07 -27.82 18.71
N ALA A 939 -16.72 -28.99 18.80
CA ALA A 939 -16.73 -29.80 20.01
C ALA A 939 -15.66 -30.89 19.89
N VAL A 940 -14.60 -30.76 20.70
CA VAL A 940 -13.64 -31.85 20.95
C VAL A 940 -14.36 -32.97 21.70
N ARG A 941 -14.40 -34.18 21.13
CA ARG A 941 -14.74 -35.40 21.89
C ARG A 941 -13.54 -36.34 21.98
N GLN A 942 -13.17 -36.65 23.22
CA GLN A 942 -12.27 -37.73 23.59
C GLN A 942 -12.87 -39.11 23.28
N PRO A 943 -12.06 -40.13 22.95
CA PRO A 943 -12.53 -41.50 22.75
C PRO A 943 -12.72 -42.22 24.09
N SER A 944 -13.94 -42.67 24.37
CA SER A 944 -14.24 -43.62 25.47
C SER A 944 -14.14 -45.05 24.93
N GLY A 945 -13.29 -45.88 25.51
CA GLY A 945 -13.07 -47.27 25.09
C GLY A 945 -14.08 -48.28 25.66
N SER A 946 -14.28 -49.39 24.93
CA SER A 946 -14.28 -50.79 25.41
C SER A 946 -15.11 -51.72 24.50
N ALA A 947 -14.45 -52.64 23.78
CA ALA A 947 -14.59 -54.10 23.96
C ALA A 947 -14.22 -54.94 22.70
N ALA A 948 -13.06 -55.60 22.80
CA ALA A 948 -12.80 -57.02 22.51
C ALA A 948 -12.58 -57.57 21.07
N VAL A 949 -11.27 -57.83 20.81
CA VAL A 949 -10.60 -59.06 20.27
C VAL A 949 -10.16 -59.05 18.79
N GLY A 950 -8.83 -59.04 18.61
CA GLY A 950 -8.13 -59.53 17.41
C GLY A 950 -6.80 -58.82 17.12
N THR A 951 -5.71 -59.28 17.72
CA THR A 951 -4.33 -58.74 17.66
C THR A 951 -3.68 -58.73 16.27
N VAL A 952 -3.28 -57.54 15.78
CA VAL A 952 -2.13 -57.28 14.86
C VAL A 952 -1.51 -55.92 15.26
N ALA A 953 -0.19 -55.78 15.14
CA ALA A 953 0.64 -54.68 15.65
C ALA A 953 0.15 -53.24 15.27
N PRO A 954 0.34 -52.23 16.15
CA PRO A 954 -0.15 -50.88 15.92
C PRO A 954 0.71 -50.12 14.89
N ALA A 955 0.05 -49.63 13.85
CA ALA A 955 0.55 -48.56 13.00
C ALA A 955 0.65 -47.24 13.80
N PRO A 956 1.63 -46.35 13.53
CA PRO A 956 1.76 -45.09 14.26
C PRO A 956 0.61 -44.15 13.95
N ALA A 957 0.17 -43.44 15.00
CA ALA A 957 -0.85 -42.40 14.97
C ALA A 957 -0.37 -41.17 14.19
N SER A 958 -1.27 -40.58 13.42
CA SER A 958 -1.11 -39.35 12.66
C SER A 958 -0.94 -38.12 13.56
N ALA A 959 0.22 -37.45 13.41
CA ALA A 959 0.60 -36.18 14.00
C ALA A 959 -0.06 -34.98 13.27
N PRO A 960 -0.09 -33.76 13.86
CA PRO A 960 -0.56 -32.55 13.18
C PRO A 960 0.36 -32.19 12.00
N ALA A 961 -0.11 -31.38 11.05
CA ALA A 961 0.65 -30.95 9.88
C ALA A 961 1.84 -30.06 10.29
N SER A 962 2.94 -30.70 10.67
CA SER A 962 4.28 -30.11 10.65
C SER A 962 4.81 -30.17 9.22
N ASP A 963 5.70 -29.27 8.85
CA ASP A 963 6.66 -29.56 7.78
C ASP A 963 7.20 -30.97 8.04
N GLY A 964 7.16 -31.83 7.03
CA GLY A 964 7.45 -33.24 7.25
C GLY A 964 8.87 -33.45 7.83
N TYR A 965 9.09 -34.59 8.48
CA TYR A 965 10.36 -34.85 9.17
C TYR A 965 11.57 -34.87 8.21
N LEU A 966 11.36 -35.28 6.94
CA LEU A 966 12.41 -35.26 5.92
C LEU A 966 12.71 -33.83 5.46
N ALA A 967 11.67 -33.00 5.30
CA ALA A 967 11.83 -31.58 4.99
C ALA A 967 12.69 -30.88 6.05
N SER A 968 12.35 -31.04 7.34
CA SER A 968 13.12 -30.46 8.44
C SER A 968 14.58 -30.94 8.48
N MET A 969 14.83 -32.22 8.25
CA MET A 969 16.19 -32.77 8.27
C MET A 969 17.01 -32.32 7.06
N PHE A 970 16.39 -32.20 5.89
CA PHE A 970 17.03 -31.68 4.68
C PHE A 970 17.40 -30.21 4.83
N THR A 971 16.48 -29.36 5.30
CA THR A 971 16.76 -27.96 5.62
C THR A 971 17.88 -27.84 6.65
N LYS A 972 17.90 -28.71 7.67
CA LYS A 972 19.00 -28.69 8.65
C LYS A 972 20.35 -29.11 8.05
N ALA A 973 20.36 -30.06 7.13
CA ALA A 973 21.56 -30.44 6.40
C ALA A 973 22.07 -29.30 5.51
N TYR A 974 21.16 -28.56 4.87
CA TYR A 974 21.46 -27.35 4.11
C TYR A 974 22.10 -26.26 4.98
N GLU A 975 21.48 -25.90 6.11
CA GLU A 975 22.02 -24.90 7.07
C GLU A 975 23.42 -25.24 7.59
N LEU A 976 23.73 -26.53 7.72
CA LEU A 976 25.02 -27.03 8.20
C LEU A 976 26.05 -27.22 7.08
N ALA A 977 25.76 -26.75 5.86
CA ALA A 977 26.59 -26.94 4.66
C ALA A 977 26.91 -28.43 4.37
N LYS A 978 25.92 -29.30 4.56
CA LYS A 978 25.98 -30.76 4.37
C LYS A 978 24.96 -31.24 3.34
N LEU A 979 24.82 -30.51 2.23
CA LEU A 979 23.81 -30.78 1.20
C LEU A 979 23.88 -32.22 0.64
N GLU A 980 25.07 -32.78 0.46
CA GLU A 980 25.28 -34.17 0.01
C GLU A 980 24.58 -35.18 0.93
N HIS A 981 24.77 -35.05 2.25
CA HIS A 981 24.11 -35.91 3.23
C HIS A 981 22.59 -35.67 3.31
N GLY A 982 22.15 -34.45 3.03
CA GLY A 982 20.73 -34.13 2.88
C GLY A 982 20.11 -34.88 1.69
N LEU A 983 20.78 -34.88 0.54
CA LEU A 983 20.33 -35.61 -0.65
C LEU A 983 20.35 -37.13 -0.43
N ASP A 984 21.39 -37.67 0.20
CA ASP A 984 21.46 -39.10 0.57
C ASP A 984 20.27 -39.53 1.43
N LEU A 985 19.83 -38.68 2.37
CA LEU A 985 18.65 -38.92 3.19
C LEU A 985 17.38 -39.00 2.34
N LEU A 986 17.20 -38.09 1.39
CA LEU A 986 16.05 -38.08 0.49
C LEU A 986 16.04 -39.29 -0.44
N ILE A 987 17.20 -39.68 -0.97
CA ILE A 987 17.37 -40.89 -1.78
C ILE A 987 17.01 -42.14 -0.96
N ALA A 988 17.48 -42.22 0.29
CA ALA A 988 17.14 -43.33 1.19
C ALA A 988 15.63 -43.40 1.46
N ALA A 989 14.97 -42.25 1.65
CA ALA A 989 13.52 -42.17 1.82
C ALA A 989 12.76 -42.53 0.53
N ALA A 990 13.28 -42.18 -0.64
CA ALA A 990 12.66 -42.52 -1.92
C ALA A 990 12.66 -44.03 -2.20
N ARG A 991 13.69 -44.76 -1.73
CA ARG A 991 13.82 -46.21 -1.94
C ARG A 991 12.75 -47.05 -1.25
N ILE A 992 12.07 -46.51 -0.25
CA ILE A 992 10.96 -47.19 0.46
C ILE A 992 9.58 -46.82 -0.08
N ARG A 993 9.49 -45.87 -1.03
CA ARG A 993 8.22 -45.54 -1.69
C ARG A 993 7.81 -46.63 -2.68
N GLU A 994 6.51 -46.76 -2.87
CA GLU A 994 5.96 -47.67 -3.89
C GLU A 994 6.39 -47.20 -5.30
N LYS A 995 6.76 -48.17 -6.14
CA LYS A 995 7.36 -47.94 -7.45
C LYS A 995 6.56 -48.59 -8.57
N PHE A 996 6.55 -47.98 -9.75
CA PHE A 996 5.98 -48.58 -10.96
C PHE A 996 7.09 -49.07 -11.91
N GLU A 997 6.87 -50.24 -12.50
CA GLU A 997 7.69 -50.79 -13.60
C GLU A 997 6.92 -50.74 -14.92
N ASP A 998 5.59 -50.90 -14.86
CA ASP A 998 4.71 -50.86 -16.02
C ASP A 998 4.10 -49.44 -16.18
N PRO A 999 4.40 -48.73 -17.29
CA PRO A 999 3.80 -47.43 -17.62
C PRO A 999 2.27 -47.37 -17.50
N ALA A 1000 1.57 -48.49 -17.68
CA ALA A 1000 0.11 -48.54 -17.57
C ALA A 1000 -0.40 -48.23 -16.14
N GLN A 1001 0.43 -48.42 -15.11
CA GLN A 1001 0.08 -48.20 -13.70
C GLN A 1001 -0.11 -46.71 -13.36
N VAL A 1002 0.49 -45.80 -14.14
CA VAL A 1002 0.45 -44.34 -13.93
C VAL A 1002 -0.16 -43.60 -15.13
N ALA A 1003 -0.79 -44.31 -16.06
CA ALA A 1003 -1.24 -43.76 -17.33
C ALA A 1003 -2.28 -42.61 -17.21
N ARG A 1004 -2.99 -42.49 -16.09
CA ARG A 1004 -4.00 -41.41 -15.86
C ARG A 1004 -3.47 -40.22 -15.07
N THR A 1005 -2.37 -40.36 -14.35
CA THR A 1005 -1.78 -39.32 -13.48
C THR A 1005 -0.73 -38.48 -14.21
N SER A 1006 -0.44 -38.78 -15.48
CA SER A 1006 0.64 -38.12 -16.25
C SER A 1006 0.20 -37.74 -17.67
N ASP A 1007 -1.07 -37.40 -17.87
CA ASP A 1007 -1.55 -36.84 -19.14
C ASP A 1007 -0.98 -35.43 -19.37
N LEU A 1008 -0.80 -35.05 -20.64
CA LEU A 1008 -0.31 -33.74 -21.04
C LEU A 1008 -1.27 -32.63 -20.62
N VAL A 1009 -0.76 -31.62 -19.93
CA VAL A 1009 -1.49 -30.42 -19.56
C VAL A 1009 -1.28 -29.37 -20.66
N THR A 1010 -2.36 -28.92 -21.29
CA THR A 1010 -2.28 -27.83 -22.28
C THR A 1010 -2.18 -26.51 -21.54
N LEU A 1011 -1.09 -25.77 -21.76
CA LEU A 1011 -0.91 -24.45 -21.13
C LEU A 1011 -1.50 -23.35 -22.00
N VAL A 1012 -1.18 -23.35 -23.30
CA VAL A 1012 -1.78 -22.48 -24.31
C VAL A 1012 -1.96 -23.24 -25.62
N SER A 1013 -2.94 -22.80 -26.42
CA SER A 1013 -3.22 -23.36 -27.74
C SER A 1013 -2.86 -22.35 -28.84
N GLY A 1014 -2.47 -22.85 -30.01
CA GLY A 1014 -2.20 -22.04 -31.20
C GLY A 1014 -2.02 -22.90 -32.46
N PRO A 1015 -2.19 -22.32 -33.67
CA PRO A 1015 -2.16 -23.05 -34.92
C PRO A 1015 -0.77 -23.39 -35.48
N ASP A 1016 0.30 -22.74 -35.02
CA ASP A 1016 1.66 -22.91 -35.53
C ASP A 1016 2.24 -24.28 -35.10
N GLU A 1017 2.80 -25.01 -36.06
CA GLU A 1017 3.54 -26.27 -35.84
C GLU A 1017 5.06 -26.02 -35.87
N PRO A 1018 5.90 -26.82 -35.19
CA PRO A 1018 5.57 -27.88 -34.24
C PRO A 1018 5.04 -27.37 -32.88
N ALA A 1019 4.27 -28.20 -32.17
CA ALA A 1019 3.90 -27.93 -30.78
C ALA A 1019 5.10 -28.09 -29.83
N ILE A 1020 5.08 -27.44 -28.67
CA ILE A 1020 6.14 -27.55 -27.65
C ILE A 1020 5.65 -28.42 -26.49
N VAL A 1021 6.43 -29.44 -26.12
CA VAL A 1021 6.19 -30.30 -24.95
C VAL A 1021 7.26 -30.01 -23.91
N CYS A 1022 6.85 -29.41 -22.80
CA CYS A 1022 7.71 -28.96 -21.72
C CYS A 1022 7.83 -30.02 -20.62
N PHE A 1023 9.07 -30.24 -20.15
CA PHE A 1023 9.40 -31.17 -19.06
C PHE A 1023 9.75 -30.38 -17.80
N PRO A 1024 8.95 -30.47 -16.73
CA PRO A 1024 9.25 -29.82 -15.45
C PRO A 1024 10.56 -30.30 -14.84
N THR A 1025 11.09 -29.49 -13.93
CA THR A 1025 12.30 -29.82 -13.15
C THR A 1025 12.06 -31.03 -12.24
N LEU A 1026 13.11 -31.79 -11.96
CA LEU A 1026 13.09 -32.92 -11.02
C LEU A 1026 13.15 -32.46 -9.54
N GLY A 1027 12.90 -31.18 -9.26
CA GLY A 1027 12.98 -30.56 -7.94
C GLY A 1027 11.70 -30.71 -7.12
N ALA A 1028 11.76 -30.40 -5.82
CA ALA A 1028 10.61 -30.57 -4.92
C ALA A 1028 9.41 -29.64 -5.29
N LEU A 1029 9.69 -28.52 -5.96
CA LEU A 1029 8.68 -27.62 -6.53
C LEU A 1029 8.19 -28.03 -7.93
N SER A 1030 8.48 -29.25 -8.38
CA SER A 1030 8.02 -29.72 -9.69
C SER A 1030 6.49 -29.55 -9.84
N SER A 1031 6.10 -28.94 -10.96
CA SER A 1031 4.70 -28.65 -11.29
C SER A 1031 4.54 -28.56 -12.80
N PRO A 1032 3.42 -29.06 -13.37
CA PRO A 1032 3.12 -28.88 -14.79
C PRO A 1032 2.99 -27.40 -15.17
N TYR A 1033 2.72 -26.50 -14.23
CA TYR A 1033 2.54 -25.06 -14.49
C TYR A 1033 3.83 -24.24 -14.44
N GLN A 1034 5.01 -24.88 -14.28
CA GLN A 1034 6.32 -24.20 -14.28
C GLN A 1034 6.52 -23.31 -15.53
N TYR A 1035 5.92 -23.68 -16.66
CA TYR A 1035 6.05 -22.96 -17.93
C TYR A 1035 4.90 -22.01 -18.25
N ALA A 1036 3.98 -21.74 -17.31
CA ALA A 1036 2.78 -20.92 -17.58
C ALA A 1036 3.14 -19.52 -18.12
N ARG A 1037 4.10 -18.82 -17.50
CA ARG A 1037 4.56 -17.50 -17.95
C ARG A 1037 5.28 -17.54 -19.29
N PHE A 1038 6.15 -18.53 -19.49
CA PHE A 1038 6.81 -18.79 -20.78
C PHE A 1038 5.81 -19.06 -21.90
N SER A 1039 4.72 -19.75 -21.61
CA SER A 1039 3.71 -20.12 -22.60
C SER A 1039 2.79 -18.96 -23.00
N ALA A 1040 2.55 -18.00 -22.10
CA ALA A 1040 1.63 -16.88 -22.32
C ALA A 1040 1.86 -16.09 -23.63
N PRO A 1041 3.07 -15.63 -23.97
CA PRO A 1041 3.32 -14.89 -25.22
C PRO A 1041 3.17 -15.74 -26.48
N LEU A 1042 3.13 -17.07 -26.36
CA LEU A 1042 2.91 -18.01 -27.46
C LEU A 1042 1.42 -18.33 -27.67
N GLY A 1043 0.54 -17.89 -26.77
CA GLY A 1043 -0.90 -18.11 -26.84
C GLY A 1043 -1.51 -17.54 -28.12
N GLY A 1044 -2.35 -18.34 -28.78
CA GLY A 1044 -2.93 -17.99 -30.08
C GLY A 1044 -1.96 -18.15 -31.27
N ARG A 1045 -0.67 -18.44 -31.02
CA ARG A 1045 0.35 -18.70 -32.05
C ARG A 1045 0.77 -20.16 -32.06
N ARG A 1046 1.32 -20.71 -30.98
CA ARG A 1046 1.84 -22.08 -30.92
C ARG A 1046 1.26 -22.85 -29.73
N GLU A 1047 0.92 -24.14 -29.93
CA GLU A 1047 0.50 -25.01 -28.83
C GLU A 1047 1.68 -25.33 -27.90
N VAL A 1048 1.51 -25.09 -26.59
CA VAL A 1048 2.49 -25.42 -25.56
C VAL A 1048 1.83 -26.30 -24.51
N LEU A 1049 2.41 -27.48 -24.30
CA LEU A 1049 1.95 -28.49 -23.36
C LEU A 1049 3.03 -28.74 -22.32
N SER A 1050 2.64 -29.13 -21.12
CA SER A 1050 3.54 -29.53 -20.04
C SER A 1050 3.24 -30.94 -19.62
N LEU A 1051 4.29 -31.72 -19.36
CA LEU A 1051 4.20 -33.14 -19.08
C LEU A 1051 4.52 -33.42 -17.60
N PRO A 1052 3.52 -33.70 -16.75
CA PRO A 1052 3.74 -33.89 -15.32
C PRO A 1052 4.64 -35.10 -15.01
N LEU A 1053 5.39 -35.01 -13.90
CA LEU A 1053 6.18 -36.11 -13.37
C LEU A 1053 5.38 -36.87 -12.30
N PRO A 1054 5.23 -38.21 -12.41
CA PRO A 1054 4.57 -38.99 -11.37
C PRO A 1054 5.37 -39.03 -10.07
N GLY A 1055 4.68 -39.08 -8.93
CA GLY A 1055 5.28 -39.29 -7.62
C GLY A 1055 5.41 -38.03 -6.76
N PHE A 1056 5.12 -36.85 -7.31
CA PHE A 1056 5.13 -35.59 -6.56
C PHE A 1056 3.82 -35.32 -5.79
N VAL A 1057 2.76 -36.11 -6.04
CA VAL A 1057 1.50 -36.07 -5.28
C VAL A 1057 1.43 -37.25 -4.30
N LYS A 1058 0.81 -37.03 -3.14
CA LYS A 1058 0.67 -38.04 -2.09
C LYS A 1058 -0.09 -39.27 -2.61
N GLY A 1059 0.53 -40.44 -2.48
CA GLY A 1059 -0.03 -41.72 -2.94
C GLY A 1059 0.34 -42.11 -4.38
N GLU A 1060 1.04 -41.24 -5.11
CA GLU A 1060 1.56 -41.61 -6.43
C GLU A 1060 2.82 -42.47 -6.35
N LEU A 1061 2.97 -43.34 -7.36
CA LEU A 1061 4.12 -44.23 -7.53
C LEU A 1061 5.31 -43.45 -8.10
N LEU A 1062 6.52 -43.76 -7.60
CA LEU A 1062 7.76 -43.32 -8.23
C LEU A 1062 8.20 -44.30 -9.32
N PRO A 1063 8.98 -43.87 -10.32
CA PRO A 1063 9.54 -44.81 -11.29
C PRO A 1063 10.51 -45.78 -10.61
N ALA A 1064 10.46 -47.06 -11.02
CA ALA A 1064 11.40 -48.07 -10.53
C ALA A 1064 12.83 -47.79 -11.00
N ASP A 1065 12.97 -47.38 -12.25
CA ASP A 1065 14.22 -47.05 -12.92
C ASP A 1065 14.00 -46.01 -14.04
N LEU A 1066 15.08 -45.62 -14.72
CA LEU A 1066 15.04 -44.65 -15.82
C LEU A 1066 14.21 -45.16 -17.01
N GLY A 1067 14.23 -46.46 -17.26
CA GLY A 1067 13.47 -47.08 -18.36
C GLY A 1067 11.98 -46.90 -18.16
N ALA A 1068 11.48 -47.09 -16.94
CA ALA A 1068 10.07 -46.95 -16.59
C ALA A 1068 9.54 -45.54 -16.87
N ILE A 1069 10.23 -44.49 -16.39
CA ILE A 1069 9.80 -43.10 -16.64
C ILE A 1069 9.95 -42.69 -18.11
N VAL A 1070 11.06 -43.05 -18.76
CA VAL A 1070 11.30 -42.68 -20.16
C VAL A 1070 10.30 -43.35 -21.10
N GLU A 1071 9.99 -44.62 -20.87
CA GLU A 1071 8.99 -45.36 -21.65
C GLU A 1071 7.59 -44.77 -21.45
N GLN A 1072 7.23 -44.46 -20.20
CA GLN A 1072 5.93 -43.89 -19.88
C GLN A 1072 5.72 -42.54 -20.55
N GLN A 1073 6.69 -41.62 -20.44
CA GLN A 1073 6.58 -40.29 -21.05
C GLN A 1073 6.61 -40.35 -22.59
N ALA A 1074 7.43 -41.25 -23.17
CA ALA A 1074 7.44 -41.48 -24.61
C ALA A 1074 6.07 -41.97 -25.12
N GLN A 1075 5.42 -42.91 -24.42
CA GLN A 1075 4.11 -43.42 -24.82
C GLN A 1075 3.00 -42.35 -24.74
N VAL A 1076 3.07 -41.42 -23.76
CA VAL A 1076 2.12 -40.28 -23.69
C VAL A 1076 2.26 -39.39 -24.93
N ILE A 1077 3.50 -39.07 -25.31
CA ILE A 1077 3.80 -38.25 -26.49
C ILE A 1077 3.37 -38.97 -27.78
N GLU A 1078 3.72 -40.24 -27.95
CA GLU A 1078 3.35 -41.04 -29.12
C GLU A 1078 1.82 -41.12 -29.28
N ARG A 1079 1.07 -41.31 -28.19
CA ARG A 1079 -0.41 -41.31 -28.20
C ARG A 1079 -1.00 -39.96 -28.58
N ARG A 1080 -0.41 -38.84 -28.12
CA ARG A 1080 -0.98 -37.50 -28.33
C ARG A 1080 -0.71 -36.96 -29.73
N PHE A 1081 0.48 -37.21 -30.27
CA PHE A 1081 0.94 -36.55 -31.50
C PHE A 1081 0.85 -37.44 -32.73
N GLY A 1082 1.02 -38.76 -32.61
CA GLY A 1082 1.10 -39.63 -33.79
C GLY A 1082 2.18 -39.12 -34.77
N ASP A 1083 1.78 -38.75 -35.99
CA ASP A 1083 2.66 -38.19 -37.02
C ASP A 1083 2.82 -36.65 -36.95
N ARG A 1084 2.12 -35.96 -36.05
CA ARG A 1084 2.11 -34.50 -35.94
C ARG A 1084 3.43 -33.99 -35.33
N PRO A 1085 4.07 -32.94 -35.87
CA PRO A 1085 5.40 -32.51 -35.42
C PRO A 1085 5.36 -31.83 -34.04
N PHE A 1086 6.35 -32.16 -33.20
CA PHE A 1086 6.49 -31.62 -31.84
C PHE A 1086 7.96 -31.40 -31.48
N VAL A 1087 8.21 -30.51 -30.51
CA VAL A 1087 9.53 -30.18 -29.94
C VAL A 1087 9.51 -30.55 -28.47
N LEU A 1088 10.63 -31.08 -27.97
CA LEU A 1088 10.80 -31.35 -26.54
C LEU A 1088 11.61 -30.22 -25.92
N LEU A 1089 11.14 -29.68 -24.80
CA LEU A 1089 11.77 -28.57 -24.09
C LEU A 1089 11.90 -28.90 -22.60
N GLY A 1090 13.08 -28.75 -22.01
CA GLY A 1090 13.27 -28.96 -20.58
C GLY A 1090 14.13 -27.88 -19.94
N HIS A 1091 13.75 -27.45 -18.74
CA HIS A 1091 14.48 -26.50 -17.91
C HIS A 1091 15.23 -27.22 -16.81
N SER A 1092 16.49 -26.82 -16.56
CA SER A 1092 17.35 -27.43 -15.55
C SER A 1092 17.37 -28.96 -15.68
N SER A 1093 17.17 -29.72 -14.59
CA SER A 1093 17.09 -31.19 -14.62
C SER A 1093 15.93 -31.76 -15.46
N GLY A 1094 14.91 -30.96 -15.81
CA GLY A 1094 13.88 -31.34 -16.78
C GLY A 1094 14.46 -31.57 -18.18
N GLY A 1095 15.58 -30.92 -18.52
CA GLY A 1095 16.34 -31.15 -19.75
C GLY A 1095 16.93 -32.57 -19.85
N TRP A 1096 17.22 -33.21 -18.72
CA TRP A 1096 17.68 -34.61 -18.69
C TRP A 1096 16.58 -35.56 -19.17
N THR A 1097 15.36 -35.36 -18.65
CA THR A 1097 14.19 -36.15 -19.05
C THR A 1097 13.85 -35.91 -20.51
N ALA A 1098 13.83 -34.66 -20.97
CA ALA A 1098 13.58 -34.31 -22.37
C ALA A 1098 14.58 -34.99 -23.32
N SER A 1099 15.88 -34.99 -22.96
CA SER A 1099 16.95 -35.64 -23.73
C SER A 1099 16.83 -37.17 -23.74
N ALA A 1100 16.55 -37.78 -22.59
CA ALA A 1100 16.38 -39.23 -22.48
C ALA A 1100 15.16 -39.73 -23.28
N VAL A 1101 14.05 -38.99 -23.21
CA VAL A 1101 12.83 -39.27 -23.99
C VAL A 1101 13.07 -39.05 -25.49
N ALA A 1102 13.77 -37.99 -25.89
CA ALA A 1102 14.17 -37.77 -27.29
C ALA A 1102 14.96 -38.97 -27.85
N SER A 1103 15.92 -39.48 -27.09
CA SER A 1103 16.74 -40.65 -27.49
C SER A 1103 15.92 -41.93 -27.58
N ARG A 1104 14.92 -42.11 -26.71
CA ARG A 1104 14.00 -43.25 -26.77
C ARG A 1104 13.07 -43.18 -27.99
N LEU A 1105 12.56 -41.99 -28.31
CA LEU A 1105 11.69 -41.76 -29.47
C LEU A 1105 12.45 -41.97 -30.79
N GLU A 1106 13.67 -41.43 -30.92
CA GLU A 1106 14.49 -41.65 -32.14
C GLU A 1106 14.74 -43.15 -32.41
N ARG A 1107 14.90 -43.95 -31.35
CA ARG A 1107 15.07 -45.41 -31.45
C ARG A 1107 13.78 -46.16 -31.86
N SER A 1108 12.59 -45.67 -31.50
CA SER A 1108 11.31 -46.21 -32.01
C SER A 1108 10.91 -45.68 -33.38
N GLY A 1109 11.66 -44.73 -33.94
CA GLY A 1109 11.39 -44.15 -35.27
C GLY A 1109 10.48 -42.92 -35.23
N VAL A 1110 10.07 -42.46 -34.05
CA VAL A 1110 9.33 -41.21 -33.85
C VAL A 1110 10.34 -40.10 -33.59
N ARG A 1111 10.42 -39.09 -34.46
CA ARG A 1111 11.46 -38.06 -34.35
C ARG A 1111 10.85 -36.74 -33.89
N PRO A 1112 11.24 -36.20 -32.71
CA PRO A 1112 10.92 -34.82 -32.39
C PRO A 1112 11.56 -33.90 -33.44
N ALA A 1113 10.96 -32.74 -33.70
CA ALA A 1113 11.48 -31.76 -34.64
C ALA A 1113 12.76 -31.08 -34.11
N ALA A 1114 12.85 -30.87 -32.79
CA ALA A 1114 14.01 -30.33 -32.10
C ALA A 1114 14.00 -30.68 -30.60
N LEU A 1115 15.15 -30.49 -29.94
CA LEU A 1115 15.31 -30.49 -28.49
C LEU A 1115 15.77 -29.11 -28.00
N VAL A 1116 15.10 -28.55 -26.99
CA VAL A 1116 15.46 -27.27 -26.36
C VAL A 1116 15.80 -27.50 -24.90
N LEU A 1117 17.00 -27.06 -24.49
CA LEU A 1117 17.53 -27.16 -23.15
C LEU A 1117 17.61 -25.75 -22.56
N LEU A 1118 16.79 -25.45 -21.56
CA LEU A 1118 16.82 -24.17 -20.85
C LEU A 1118 17.70 -24.32 -19.61
N ASP A 1119 18.81 -23.61 -19.61
CA ASP A 1119 19.80 -23.54 -18.54
C ASP A 1119 20.08 -24.88 -17.86
N THR A 1120 20.30 -25.90 -18.68
CA THR A 1120 20.47 -27.30 -18.27
C THR A 1120 21.95 -27.64 -18.08
N TYR A 1121 22.29 -28.15 -16.90
CA TYR A 1121 23.64 -28.63 -16.59
C TYR A 1121 23.77 -30.12 -16.88
N ALA A 1122 24.90 -30.56 -17.43
CA ALA A 1122 25.16 -31.97 -17.65
C ALA A 1122 25.49 -32.69 -16.32
N PRO A 1123 25.05 -33.95 -16.11
CA PRO A 1123 25.31 -34.68 -14.87
C PRO A 1123 26.80 -34.85 -14.52
N ASP A 1124 27.67 -34.95 -15.53
CA ASP A 1124 29.12 -35.11 -15.40
C ASP A 1124 29.88 -33.78 -15.27
N SER A 1125 29.18 -32.66 -15.41
CA SER A 1125 29.71 -31.30 -15.24
C SER A 1125 28.73 -30.46 -14.40
N PRO A 1126 28.53 -30.82 -13.12
CA PRO A 1126 27.61 -30.09 -12.25
C PRO A 1126 28.14 -28.67 -11.99
N PRO A 1127 27.26 -27.69 -11.71
CA PRO A 1127 27.68 -26.34 -11.41
C PRO A 1127 28.51 -26.28 -10.11
N PRO A 1128 29.29 -25.20 -9.89
CA PRO A 1128 30.01 -24.99 -8.64
C PRO A 1128 29.09 -25.10 -7.41
N ALA A 1129 29.63 -25.53 -6.27
CA ALA A 1129 28.85 -25.70 -5.05
C ALA A 1129 28.06 -24.43 -4.67
N SER A 1130 28.66 -23.24 -4.82
CA SER A 1130 27.98 -21.95 -4.58
C SER A 1130 26.67 -21.78 -5.35
N ILE A 1131 26.63 -22.25 -6.60
CA ILE A 1131 25.44 -22.22 -7.47
C ILE A 1131 24.44 -23.32 -7.07
N GLN A 1132 24.93 -24.52 -6.71
CA GLN A 1132 24.06 -25.60 -6.22
C GLN A 1132 23.33 -25.21 -4.93
N TYR A 1133 24.03 -24.57 -3.99
CA TYR A 1133 23.41 -24.02 -2.78
C TYR A 1133 22.40 -22.93 -3.16
N GLY A 1134 22.73 -22.04 -4.11
CA GLY A 1134 21.80 -21.03 -4.61
C GLY A 1134 20.51 -21.60 -5.22
N PHE A 1135 20.56 -22.77 -5.88
CA PHE A 1135 19.34 -23.45 -6.37
C PHE A 1135 18.46 -23.93 -5.23
N ILE A 1136 19.05 -24.52 -4.19
CA ILE A 1136 18.31 -25.04 -3.03
C ILE A 1136 17.75 -23.90 -2.20
N ASP A 1137 18.54 -22.85 -1.96
CA ASP A 1137 18.13 -21.64 -1.26
C ASP A 1137 16.89 -21.02 -1.90
N THR A 1138 16.99 -20.77 -3.21
CA THR A 1138 15.88 -20.20 -3.98
C THR A 1138 14.67 -21.14 -4.02
N MET A 1139 14.87 -22.46 -4.01
CA MET A 1139 13.77 -23.44 -3.94
C MET A 1139 13.07 -23.40 -2.58
N LEU A 1140 13.81 -23.32 -1.48
CA LEU A 1140 13.27 -23.26 -0.12
C LEU A 1140 12.51 -21.93 0.10
N ASP A 1141 13.06 -20.81 -0.37
CA ASP A 1141 12.40 -19.49 -0.34
C ASP A 1141 11.09 -19.45 -1.14
N ARG A 1142 10.96 -20.31 -2.15
CA ARG A 1142 9.79 -20.35 -3.06
C ARG A 1142 8.69 -21.32 -2.62
N GLY A 1143 8.86 -22.01 -1.50
CA GLY A 1143 7.83 -22.92 -0.94
C GLY A 1143 6.48 -22.23 -0.71
N ASP A 1144 6.47 -20.93 -0.45
CA ASP A 1144 5.23 -20.17 -0.23
C ASP A 1144 4.46 -19.85 -1.53
N VAL A 1145 5.11 -19.90 -2.70
CA VAL A 1145 4.54 -19.48 -4.00
C VAL A 1145 3.99 -20.66 -4.81
N PHE A 1146 4.61 -21.85 -4.68
CA PHE A 1146 4.26 -23.05 -5.45
C PHE A 1146 3.72 -24.22 -4.58
N GLY A 1147 3.50 -23.98 -3.29
CA GLY A 1147 2.94 -24.93 -2.32
C GLY A 1147 3.95 -25.43 -1.29
N THR A 1148 3.47 -25.74 -0.08
CA THR A 1148 4.31 -26.23 1.03
C THR A 1148 5.07 -27.49 0.59
N ILE A 1149 6.41 -27.46 0.67
CA ILE A 1149 7.23 -28.59 0.28
C ILE A 1149 7.17 -29.66 1.38
N ASP A 1150 6.37 -30.69 1.16
CA ASP A 1150 6.18 -31.78 2.11
C ASP A 1150 7.17 -32.94 1.92
N ASP A 1151 7.14 -33.92 2.83
CA ASP A 1151 7.97 -35.14 2.74
C ASP A 1151 7.74 -35.91 1.43
N THR A 1152 6.54 -35.82 0.84
CA THR A 1152 6.20 -36.46 -0.43
C THR A 1152 7.04 -35.85 -1.56
N ARG A 1153 7.08 -34.52 -1.66
CA ARG A 1153 7.83 -33.80 -2.69
C ARG A 1153 9.34 -33.94 -2.52
N PHE A 1154 9.85 -33.90 -1.29
CA PHE A 1154 11.27 -34.13 -1.02
C PHE A 1154 11.72 -35.56 -1.31
N SER A 1155 10.94 -36.57 -0.92
CA SER A 1155 11.24 -37.97 -1.26
C SER A 1155 11.10 -38.24 -2.76
N ALA A 1156 10.18 -37.55 -3.46
CA ALA A 1156 10.08 -37.63 -4.92
C ALA A 1156 11.33 -37.07 -5.60
N MET A 1157 11.78 -35.88 -5.20
CA MET A 1157 13.02 -35.27 -5.67
C MET A 1157 14.19 -36.25 -5.50
N GLY A 1158 14.38 -36.80 -4.30
CA GLY A 1158 15.41 -37.82 -4.04
C GLY A 1158 15.30 -39.04 -4.95
N GLY A 1159 14.08 -39.51 -5.23
CA GLY A 1159 13.85 -40.65 -6.13
C GLY A 1159 14.25 -40.38 -7.58
N TYR A 1160 13.94 -39.19 -8.10
CA TYR A 1160 14.33 -38.81 -9.46
C TYR A 1160 15.84 -38.60 -9.59
N PHE A 1161 16.51 -38.02 -8.58
CA PHE A 1161 17.97 -37.93 -8.56
C PHE A 1161 18.63 -39.32 -8.49
N ASP A 1162 18.09 -40.28 -7.74
CA ASP A 1162 18.57 -41.69 -7.71
C ASP A 1162 18.41 -42.36 -9.10
N VAL A 1163 17.27 -42.14 -9.77
CA VAL A 1163 16.98 -42.69 -11.11
C VAL A 1163 17.91 -42.14 -12.19
N PHE A 1164 18.29 -40.86 -12.10
CA PHE A 1164 19.18 -40.21 -13.07
C PHE A 1164 20.67 -40.23 -12.65
N ALA A 1165 21.03 -40.83 -11.51
CA ALA A 1165 22.37 -40.77 -10.94
C ALA A 1165 23.49 -41.26 -11.89
N GLU A 1166 23.22 -42.33 -12.66
CA GLU A 1166 24.17 -42.89 -13.63
C GLU A 1166 23.82 -42.54 -15.10
N TRP A 1167 22.83 -41.67 -15.31
CA TRP A 1167 22.40 -41.31 -16.66
C TRP A 1167 23.43 -40.40 -17.35
N GLN A 1168 23.62 -40.63 -18.66
CA GLN A 1168 24.49 -39.83 -19.51
C GLN A 1168 23.75 -39.46 -20.80
N PRO A 1169 23.91 -38.22 -21.30
CA PRO A 1169 23.24 -37.79 -22.51
C PRO A 1169 23.82 -38.53 -23.73
N VAL A 1170 22.94 -38.96 -24.64
CA VAL A 1170 23.30 -39.67 -25.87
C VAL A 1170 23.15 -38.74 -27.06
N ALA A 1171 24.06 -38.83 -28.03
CA ALA A 1171 24.00 -38.03 -29.26
C ALA A 1171 22.67 -38.25 -30.01
N LEU A 1172 21.96 -37.16 -30.28
CA LEU A 1172 20.72 -37.13 -31.04
C LEU A 1172 20.95 -36.65 -32.47
N THR A 1173 20.07 -37.02 -33.39
CA THR A 1173 20.13 -36.55 -34.79
C THR A 1173 19.32 -35.27 -35.04
N VAL A 1174 18.48 -34.87 -34.07
CA VAL A 1174 17.65 -33.65 -34.14
C VAL A 1174 18.44 -32.38 -33.79
N PRO A 1175 18.07 -31.22 -34.33
CA PRO A 1175 18.60 -29.93 -33.90
C PRO A 1175 18.41 -29.74 -32.39
N THR A 1176 19.45 -29.29 -31.70
CA THR A 1176 19.44 -29.06 -30.25
C THR A 1176 19.86 -27.62 -29.94
N LEU A 1177 19.05 -26.92 -29.16
CA LEU A 1177 19.32 -25.57 -28.66
C LEU A 1177 19.58 -25.60 -27.15
N LEU A 1178 20.64 -24.94 -26.69
CA LEU A 1178 20.91 -24.61 -25.29
C LEU A 1178 20.68 -23.11 -25.07
N VAL A 1179 19.67 -22.76 -24.28
CA VAL A 1179 19.40 -21.36 -23.87
C VAL A 1179 20.00 -21.15 -22.49
N ARG A 1180 20.99 -20.26 -22.39
CA ARG A 1180 21.75 -20.00 -21.15
C ARG A 1180 21.27 -18.73 -20.47
N ALA A 1181 21.27 -18.73 -19.14
CA ALA A 1181 21.07 -17.52 -18.37
C ALA A 1181 22.23 -16.53 -18.55
N GLN A 1182 21.91 -15.22 -18.58
CA GLN A 1182 22.92 -14.15 -18.69
C GLN A 1182 23.60 -13.86 -17.36
N ASP A 1183 22.86 -13.98 -16.25
CA ASP A 1183 23.25 -13.54 -14.91
C ASP A 1183 23.37 -14.73 -13.92
N PRO A 1184 24.33 -14.70 -12.97
CA PRO A 1184 24.48 -15.72 -11.93
C PRO A 1184 23.45 -15.57 -10.78
N LEU A 1185 23.29 -16.62 -9.97
CA LEU A 1185 22.47 -16.58 -8.74
C LEU A 1185 23.19 -15.84 -7.59
N ARG A 1186 22.44 -15.04 -6.80
CA ARG A 1186 22.93 -14.02 -5.84
C ARG A 1186 23.73 -14.51 -4.61
N HIS A 1187 24.14 -15.77 -4.57
CA HIS A 1187 25.05 -16.31 -3.54
C HIS A 1187 26.42 -16.76 -4.08
N SER A 1188 26.71 -16.54 -5.36
CA SER A 1188 28.09 -16.68 -5.85
C SER A 1188 28.91 -15.47 -5.39
N SER A 1189 29.67 -15.62 -4.30
CA SER A 1189 30.84 -14.79 -4.06
C SER A 1189 31.84 -15.09 -5.19
N ALA A 1190 31.66 -14.44 -6.34
CA ALA A 1190 32.62 -14.52 -7.42
C ALA A 1190 33.88 -13.76 -6.95
N GLU A 1191 34.75 -14.45 -6.22
CA GLU A 1191 36.16 -14.08 -6.19
C GLU A 1191 36.64 -13.99 -7.64
N ALA A 1192 37.55 -13.05 -7.92
CA ALA A 1192 37.89 -12.57 -9.26
C ALA A 1192 38.57 -13.58 -10.22
N GLY A 1193 38.36 -14.89 -10.03
CA GLY A 1193 38.83 -15.99 -10.88
C GLY A 1193 37.73 -16.87 -11.52
N GLU A 1194 36.47 -16.82 -11.08
CA GLU A 1194 35.38 -17.74 -11.50
C GLU A 1194 34.48 -17.19 -12.64
N ALA A 1195 35.01 -16.38 -13.55
CA ALA A 1195 34.16 -15.49 -14.38
C ALA A 1195 33.19 -16.20 -15.35
N GLU A 1196 33.34 -17.50 -15.66
CA GLU A 1196 32.43 -18.24 -16.56
C GLU A 1196 32.04 -19.66 -16.13
N GLU A 1197 32.58 -20.22 -15.03
CA GLU A 1197 32.36 -21.64 -14.64
C GLU A 1197 30.93 -21.93 -14.12
N TRP A 1198 30.16 -20.90 -13.78
CA TRP A 1198 28.78 -21.04 -13.30
C TRP A 1198 27.76 -21.27 -14.43
N ARG A 1199 28.09 -20.93 -15.68
CA ARG A 1199 27.16 -21.01 -16.82
C ARG A 1199 26.90 -22.46 -17.22
N SER A 1200 25.66 -22.74 -17.59
CA SER A 1200 25.29 -24.07 -18.10
C SER A 1200 26.07 -24.43 -19.37
N SER A 1201 26.52 -25.68 -19.42
CA SER A 1201 27.22 -26.27 -20.57
C SER A 1201 26.67 -27.67 -20.87
N TRP A 1202 26.64 -28.04 -22.15
CA TRP A 1202 26.11 -29.31 -22.62
C TRP A 1202 27.15 -30.07 -23.48
N PRO A 1203 27.45 -31.36 -23.19
CA PRO A 1203 28.61 -32.06 -23.78
C PRO A 1203 28.40 -32.52 -25.22
N LEU A 1204 27.16 -32.52 -25.71
CA LEU A 1204 26.80 -32.93 -27.06
C LEU A 1204 26.63 -31.73 -28.00
N ARG A 1205 26.65 -31.97 -29.31
CA ARG A 1205 26.50 -30.92 -30.33
C ARG A 1205 25.17 -30.17 -30.15
N HIS A 1206 25.26 -28.86 -29.97
CA HIS A 1206 24.11 -27.95 -29.80
C HIS A 1206 24.44 -26.56 -30.37
N GLU A 1207 23.40 -25.76 -30.63
CA GLU A 1207 23.49 -24.31 -30.78
C GLU A 1207 23.23 -23.66 -29.41
N ALA A 1208 23.87 -22.52 -29.12
CA ALA A 1208 23.73 -21.88 -27.83
C ALA A 1208 23.30 -20.41 -27.97
N LEU A 1209 22.26 -20.03 -27.22
CA LEU A 1209 21.79 -18.64 -27.08
C LEU A 1209 21.90 -18.21 -25.61
N THR A 1210 21.87 -16.91 -25.37
CA THR A 1210 21.85 -16.35 -24.02
C THR A 1210 20.67 -15.40 -23.92
N VAL A 1211 19.91 -15.50 -22.83
CA VAL A 1211 18.75 -14.65 -22.54
C VAL A 1211 18.93 -13.93 -21.20
N PRO A 1212 18.34 -12.74 -21.02
CA PRO A 1212 18.42 -12.00 -19.76
C PRO A 1212 17.92 -12.80 -18.55
N GLY A 1213 18.45 -12.49 -17.36
CA GLY A 1213 18.06 -13.12 -16.11
C GLY A 1213 18.99 -14.26 -15.67
N HIS A 1214 18.69 -14.78 -14.48
CA HIS A 1214 19.35 -15.94 -13.87
C HIS A 1214 18.50 -17.20 -14.06
N HIS A 1215 19.00 -18.34 -13.56
CA HIS A 1215 18.41 -19.67 -13.71
C HIS A 1215 16.88 -19.75 -13.55
N PHE A 1216 16.31 -19.00 -12.62
CA PHE A 1216 14.87 -18.97 -12.36
C PHE A 1216 14.16 -17.81 -13.07
N SER A 1217 14.73 -16.60 -13.04
CA SER A 1217 14.06 -15.41 -13.59
C SER A 1217 13.91 -15.46 -15.11
N MET A 1218 14.70 -16.28 -15.82
CA MET A 1218 14.53 -16.53 -17.25
C MET A 1218 13.18 -17.15 -17.63
N LEU A 1219 12.50 -17.86 -16.71
CA LEU A 1219 11.15 -18.39 -16.90
C LEU A 1219 10.08 -17.56 -16.15
N GLU A 1220 10.48 -16.45 -15.55
CA GLU A 1220 9.60 -15.58 -14.77
C GLU A 1220 9.63 -14.15 -15.29
N GLU A 1221 10.52 -13.31 -14.76
CA GLU A 1221 10.69 -11.90 -15.13
C GLU A 1221 11.03 -11.74 -16.62
N TYR A 1222 11.89 -12.62 -17.14
CA TYR A 1222 12.36 -12.61 -18.54
C TYR A 1222 11.75 -13.76 -19.36
N SER A 1223 10.59 -14.26 -18.94
CA SER A 1223 9.88 -15.37 -19.60
C SER A 1223 9.48 -15.05 -21.04
N GLU A 1224 9.16 -13.79 -21.33
CA GLU A 1224 8.83 -13.32 -22.68
C GLU A 1224 10.06 -13.36 -23.60
N ASP A 1225 11.20 -12.83 -23.16
CA ASP A 1225 12.46 -12.87 -23.91
C ASP A 1225 12.89 -14.32 -24.19
N CYS A 1226 12.73 -15.21 -23.20
CA CYS A 1226 13.03 -16.63 -23.35
C CYS A 1226 12.10 -17.31 -24.38
N ALA A 1227 10.80 -17.04 -24.31
CA ALA A 1227 9.82 -17.60 -25.23
C ALA A 1227 10.02 -17.12 -26.68
N VAL A 1228 10.33 -15.83 -26.86
CA VAL A 1228 10.64 -15.25 -28.18
C VAL A 1228 11.92 -15.86 -28.74
N ALA A 1229 12.99 -15.97 -27.94
CA ALA A 1229 14.26 -16.56 -28.41
C ALA A 1229 14.09 -18.02 -28.88
N VAL A 1230 13.30 -18.81 -28.14
CA VAL A 1230 12.98 -20.20 -28.53
C VAL A 1230 12.12 -20.23 -29.79
N HIS A 1231 11.10 -19.37 -29.88
CA HIS A 1231 10.22 -19.29 -31.04
C HIS A 1231 10.98 -18.90 -32.31
N ASP A 1232 11.84 -17.89 -32.25
CA ASP A 1232 12.62 -17.39 -33.39
C ASP A 1232 13.62 -18.45 -33.86
N TRP A 1233 14.27 -19.15 -32.94
CA TRP A 1233 15.17 -20.24 -33.28
C TRP A 1233 14.44 -21.41 -33.96
N LEU A 1234 13.27 -21.80 -33.44
CA LEU A 1234 12.45 -22.85 -34.06
C LEU A 1234 12.00 -22.45 -35.47
N SER A 1235 11.55 -21.21 -35.65
CA SER A 1235 11.11 -20.69 -36.95
C SER A 1235 12.26 -20.66 -37.96
N ALA A 1236 13.44 -20.19 -37.54
CA ALA A 1236 14.63 -20.14 -38.40
C ALA A 1236 15.21 -21.51 -38.75
N THR A 1237 15.20 -22.45 -37.81
CA THR A 1237 15.87 -23.77 -37.95
C THR A 1237 14.98 -24.79 -38.65
N LEU A 1238 13.67 -24.74 -38.40
CA LEU A 1238 12.71 -25.73 -38.92
C LEU A 1238 11.91 -25.21 -40.12
N GLY A 1239 12.01 -23.91 -40.44
CA GLY A 1239 11.25 -23.29 -41.53
C GLY A 1239 9.76 -23.21 -41.23
N ALA A 1240 9.41 -23.01 -39.95
CA ALA A 1240 8.04 -22.94 -39.44
C ALA A 1240 7.47 -21.52 -39.51
#